data_AF-A0A941EGF5-F1
#
_entry.id   AF-A0A941EGF5-F1
#
_cell.length_a   1.000
_cell.length_b   1.000
_cell.length_c   1.000
_cell.angle_alpha   90.00
_cell.angle_beta   90.00
_cell.angle_gamma   90.00
#
_symmetry.space_group_name_H-M   'P 1'
#
loop_
_entity.id
_entity.type
_entity.pdbx_description
1 polymer ?
#
loop_
_entity_poly.entity_id
_entity_poly.type
_entity_poly.pdbx_seq_one_letter_code
_entity_poly.pdbx_strand_id
1 'polypeptide(L)'
;MNISRRALLRGSGVAAAGTLTALAIGGRRPAVPLNVALAAATLPVTSRNSVYTRSGPGPQYWSPYSWNYTNNATLTESVWQQNITWVADNLAPYGYTMCCTDGWVDYTQTTNSNGYITSYSDAWTHDWAYYVSYLGSLGMKLGVYYNPLWVAASAVKDTSITVVGTSIPVADIVTSGDVLNSDDEIYWVNVAANGAKEYVQGYVNYFKNLGVAFLRTDFWSWYESGYDANIGTVGVDHGSADYATALSWVDEAAGDGIEISVVMPNLFNNAANEILYGDSVRIDADMTTGSWSWLSGGRQTWQNDWSQWYNPFCGFTGWAHLSGRTGLILDGDFLAMSTFSDTAEKQTAINLFTIAGSQLAITDRVDTIGGDIDLWQNSAVLGLRRQGLVGKPYFYNSDMYSSDSGSRDTERWAGQLPDGSWVVALFNRNDSSTVTKTISFSGDLGISGTATVYDLWNATTSTAQTQISTALSPHASQLVRVVPNGRTVNTYQAAFANWGGGAMFNNNHTGYAAMGFVDNLQAANAGASVTFAVDAPTAGTYTITYRYANGSGSTSTMTVGVGDEPGNVVMSPVTVNFPSLDTAWTTWGSVTGTVTLTGGTNLITVARTSTDAGAINLNYITVNNMPSTPTISSISASSAAAGAKVTITGTHFGATQAGRYVTFSDNGINWGAPVDQALFTIDSWSDTSITFTVPEPSGPGNEWAVAAGTTATVTVTNSAGTSNSVSLTIA
;
A
#
# COMPACT_ATOMS: atom_id res chain seq x y z
N MET A 1 -51.88 -4.91 -14.58
CA MET A 1 -52.82 -5.53 -15.54
C MET A 1 -51.97 -6.09 -16.68
N ASN A 2 -52.10 -7.40 -16.98
CA ASN A 2 -51.69 -8.17 -18.19
C ASN A 2 -50.35 -7.85 -18.91
N ILE A 3 -49.52 -8.78 -19.39
CA ILE A 3 -49.26 -10.23 -19.28
C ILE A 3 -48.07 -10.49 -20.26
N SER A 4 -47.42 -11.65 -20.20
CA SER A 4 -46.10 -11.91 -20.82
C SER A 4 -46.10 -12.85 -22.06
N ARG A 5 -44.89 -13.03 -22.63
CA ARG A 5 -44.33 -14.25 -23.31
C ARG A 5 -44.69 -14.60 -24.78
N ARG A 6 -43.61 -14.75 -25.56
CA ARG A 6 -43.23 -15.84 -26.51
C ARG A 6 -44.30 -16.51 -27.41
N ALA A 7 -44.14 -16.36 -28.73
CA ALA A 7 -44.42 -17.35 -29.80
C ALA A 7 -43.96 -16.75 -31.17
N LEU A 8 -43.52 -17.45 -32.24
CA LEU A 8 -43.17 -18.87 -32.45
C LEU A 8 -42.22 -19.00 -33.69
N LEU A 9 -41.47 -20.09 -33.79
CA LEU A 9 -40.70 -20.51 -35.00
C LEU A 9 -41.61 -21.08 -36.12
N ARG A 10 -41.24 -20.88 -37.40
CA ARG A 10 -41.30 -21.82 -38.58
C ARG A 10 -40.31 -21.28 -39.64
N GLY A 11 -39.30 -21.98 -40.16
CA GLY A 11 -39.23 -23.22 -40.97
C GLY A 11 -38.40 -22.88 -42.25
N SER A 12 -37.70 -23.75 -43.01
CA SER A 12 -37.58 -25.22 -43.04
C SER A 12 -36.56 -25.66 -44.13
N GLY A 13 -35.82 -26.77 -43.95
CA GLY A 13 -35.15 -27.57 -45.02
C GLY A 13 -34.04 -26.88 -45.86
N VAL A 14 -33.06 -27.55 -46.48
CA VAL A 14 -32.95 -28.92 -47.04
C VAL A 14 -31.50 -29.44 -46.92
N ALA A 15 -31.32 -30.76 -46.89
CA ALA A 15 -30.02 -31.43 -46.80
C ALA A 15 -29.44 -31.87 -48.16
N ALA A 16 -28.13 -32.13 -48.21
CA ALA A 16 -27.50 -32.96 -49.23
C ALA A 16 -26.43 -33.85 -48.57
N ALA A 17 -26.33 -35.12 -49.01
CA ALA A 17 -25.45 -36.13 -48.43
C ALA A 17 -24.38 -36.58 -49.43
N GLY A 18 -23.24 -37.05 -48.91
CA GLY A 18 -22.18 -37.68 -49.69
C GLY A 18 -21.24 -38.48 -48.79
N THR A 19 -21.38 -39.80 -48.82
CA THR A 19 -20.46 -40.75 -48.17
C THR A 19 -19.39 -41.22 -49.15
N LEU A 20 -18.19 -41.55 -48.66
CA LEU A 20 -17.40 -42.69 -49.16
C LEU A 20 -16.29 -43.10 -48.17
N THR A 21 -16.09 -44.40 -48.16
CA THR A 21 -15.29 -45.37 -47.37
C THR A 21 -13.93 -44.97 -46.77
N ALA A 22 -13.58 -45.67 -45.68
CA ALA A 22 -12.28 -45.63 -45.01
C ALA A 22 -11.17 -46.44 -45.71
N LEU A 23 -9.91 -46.10 -45.40
CA LEU A 23 -8.79 -47.04 -45.39
C LEU A 23 -8.03 -46.92 -44.05
N ALA A 24 -7.78 -48.04 -43.39
CA ALA A 24 -6.90 -48.11 -42.22
C ALA A 24 -5.55 -48.71 -42.64
N ILE A 25 -4.44 -48.04 -42.30
CA ILE A 25 -3.10 -48.61 -42.34
C ILE A 25 -2.39 -48.20 -41.05
N GLY A 26 -1.92 -49.18 -40.27
CA GLY A 26 -1.30 -48.92 -38.98
C GLY A 26 0.16 -48.48 -39.11
N GLY A 27 0.58 -47.55 -38.24
CA GLY A 27 1.99 -47.16 -38.09
C GLY A 27 2.24 -46.54 -36.70
N ARG A 28 2.96 -47.24 -35.82
CA ARG A 28 3.50 -46.66 -34.58
C ARG A 28 4.79 -45.90 -34.87
N ARG A 29 4.89 -44.63 -34.43
CA ARG A 29 6.09 -43.85 -33.99
C ARG A 29 5.86 -42.34 -34.23
N PRO A 30 6.58 -41.46 -33.52
CA PRO A 30 6.82 -41.37 -32.09
C PRO A 30 6.05 -40.16 -31.51
N ALA A 31 6.32 -39.76 -30.26
CA ALA A 31 5.83 -38.48 -29.75
C ALA A 31 6.47 -37.31 -30.52
N VAL A 32 5.64 -36.38 -31.00
CA VAL A 32 6.08 -35.07 -31.50
C VAL A 32 6.23 -34.16 -30.27
N PRO A 33 7.37 -33.48 -30.05
CA PRO A 33 7.47 -32.49 -28.98
C PRO A 33 6.49 -31.36 -29.29
N LEU A 34 5.66 -31.01 -28.30
CA LEU A 34 4.65 -29.98 -28.47
C LEU A 34 5.28 -28.58 -28.38
N ASN A 35 6.06 -28.21 -29.41
CA ASN A 35 6.45 -26.83 -29.67
C ASN A 35 5.24 -26.04 -30.20
N VAL A 36 4.20 -25.90 -29.37
CA VAL A 36 3.36 -24.72 -29.45
C VAL A 36 4.18 -23.61 -28.80
N ALA A 37 4.49 -22.56 -29.55
CA ALA A 37 4.91 -21.32 -28.92
C ALA A 37 3.76 -20.88 -28.02
N LEU A 38 3.93 -20.95 -26.69
CA LEU A 38 3.00 -20.27 -25.80
C LEU A 38 3.00 -18.80 -26.23
N ALA A 39 1.84 -18.30 -26.63
CA ALA A 39 1.60 -16.87 -26.56
C ALA A 39 1.87 -16.49 -25.10
N ALA A 40 2.74 -15.50 -24.87
CA ALA A 40 3.06 -15.08 -23.51
C ALA A 40 1.76 -14.60 -22.85
N ALA A 41 1.24 -15.38 -21.91
CA ALA A 41 0.09 -14.98 -21.13
C ALA A 41 0.51 -13.76 -20.32
N THR A 42 -0.24 -12.67 -20.39
CA THR A 42 -0.05 -11.49 -19.55
C THR A 42 -0.95 -11.60 -18.34
N LEU A 43 -0.46 -11.22 -17.16
CA LEU A 43 -1.34 -10.99 -16.02
C LEU A 43 -2.31 -9.84 -16.34
N PRO A 44 -3.54 -9.86 -15.81
CA PRO A 44 -4.46 -8.75 -16.00
C PRO A 44 -3.96 -7.50 -15.27
N VAL A 45 -4.16 -6.34 -15.89
CA VAL A 45 -4.05 -5.05 -15.23
C VAL A 45 -5.38 -4.77 -14.55
N THR A 46 -5.41 -4.80 -13.23
CA THR A 46 -6.64 -4.65 -12.42
C THR A 46 -6.71 -3.32 -11.66
N SER A 47 -5.69 -2.49 -11.84
CA SER A 47 -5.40 -1.27 -11.10
C SER A 47 -4.27 -0.52 -11.78
N ARG A 48 -3.94 0.69 -11.31
CA ARG A 48 -2.76 1.46 -11.71
C ARG A 48 -1.48 0.62 -11.64
N ASN A 49 -1.34 -0.16 -10.56
CA ASN A 49 -0.23 -1.08 -10.32
C ASN A 49 1.14 -0.41 -10.59
N SER A 50 1.41 0.67 -9.86
CA SER A 50 2.65 1.46 -9.83
C SER A 50 3.70 0.89 -8.86
N VAL A 51 4.89 1.48 -8.81
CA VAL A 51 5.93 1.18 -7.80
C VAL A 51 5.43 1.44 -6.37
N TYR A 52 4.59 2.48 -6.17
CA TYR A 52 4.04 2.87 -4.89
C TYR A 52 3.04 1.82 -4.37
N THR A 53 2.03 1.50 -5.17
CA THR A 53 1.03 0.46 -4.85
C THR A 53 1.63 -0.94 -4.76
N ARG A 54 2.71 -1.25 -5.51
CA ARG A 54 3.48 -2.52 -5.35
C ARG A 54 4.20 -2.60 -4.01
N SER A 55 4.71 -1.48 -3.48
CA SER A 55 5.35 -1.43 -2.16
C SER A 55 4.38 -1.73 -1.01
N GLY A 56 3.11 -1.33 -1.17
CA GLY A 56 2.00 -1.66 -0.28
C GLY A 56 1.49 -0.46 0.53
N PRO A 57 2.20 -0.01 1.55
CA PRO A 57 1.76 1.08 2.41
C PRO A 57 2.14 2.46 1.85
N GLY A 58 1.29 3.47 2.09
CA GLY A 58 1.50 4.84 1.61
C GLY A 58 2.71 5.58 2.20
N PRO A 59 2.96 6.82 1.78
CA PRO A 59 4.12 7.60 2.22
C PRO A 59 4.09 7.95 3.72
N GLN A 60 5.26 8.33 4.23
CA GLN A 60 5.45 8.93 5.55
C GLN A 60 5.89 10.39 5.33
N TYR A 61 5.08 11.36 5.75
CA TYR A 61 5.36 12.77 5.48
C TYR A 61 4.76 13.71 6.53
N TRP A 62 5.17 14.98 6.46
CA TRP A 62 4.58 16.07 7.22
C TRP A 62 3.79 17.03 6.29
N SER A 63 2.63 17.51 6.75
CA SER A 63 1.75 18.48 6.05
C SER A 63 1.37 19.65 6.97
N PRO A 64 1.27 20.88 6.46
CA PRO A 64 0.84 22.04 7.22
C PRO A 64 -0.67 22.08 7.56
N TYR A 65 -1.48 21.13 7.04
CA TYR A 65 -2.96 21.09 7.12
C TYR A 65 -3.58 21.70 8.40
N SER A 66 -3.21 21.23 9.60
CA SER A 66 -3.80 21.71 10.87
C SER A 66 -3.62 23.21 11.08
N TRP A 67 -2.49 23.78 10.64
CA TRP A 67 -2.29 25.22 10.67
C TRP A 67 -3.15 25.91 9.62
N ASN A 68 -3.17 25.40 8.39
CA ASN A 68 -3.95 25.98 7.32
C ASN A 68 -5.44 26.04 7.67
N TYR A 69 -6.00 24.92 8.14
CA TYR A 69 -7.38 24.81 8.62
C TYR A 69 -7.68 25.78 9.75
N THR A 70 -6.80 25.87 10.77
CA THR A 70 -7.00 26.75 11.92
C THR A 70 -6.93 28.24 11.57
N ASN A 71 -6.10 28.62 10.58
CA ASN A 71 -5.86 30.02 10.21
C ASN A 71 -6.60 30.46 8.94
N ASN A 72 -7.24 29.52 8.24
CA ASN A 72 -7.88 29.69 6.95
C ASN A 72 -6.98 30.39 5.90
N ALA A 73 -5.74 29.92 5.76
CA ALA A 73 -4.72 30.55 4.89
C ALA A 73 -3.60 29.57 4.49
N THR A 74 -2.81 29.91 3.46
CA THR A 74 -1.53 29.25 3.18
C THR A 74 -0.52 29.47 4.30
N LEU A 75 0.18 28.42 4.75
CA LEU A 75 1.29 28.53 5.69
C LEU A 75 2.34 29.55 5.23
N THR A 76 2.78 30.42 6.14
CA THR A 76 3.83 31.40 5.84
C THR A 76 5.17 30.73 5.64
N GLU A 77 5.96 31.26 4.71
CA GLU A 77 7.24 30.67 4.30
C GLU A 77 8.21 30.45 5.46
N SER A 78 8.28 31.41 6.40
CA SER A 78 9.13 31.31 7.59
C SER A 78 8.70 30.20 8.56
N VAL A 79 7.42 29.86 8.62
CA VAL A 79 6.92 28.74 9.46
C VAL A 79 7.09 27.41 8.74
N TRP A 80 6.95 27.38 7.41
CA TRP A 80 7.32 26.23 6.59
C TRP A 80 8.82 25.88 6.79
N GLN A 81 9.72 26.85 6.64
CA GLN A 81 11.18 26.65 6.83
C GLN A 81 11.54 26.12 8.23
N GLN A 82 10.85 26.58 9.28
CA GLN A 82 11.03 26.04 10.64
C GLN A 82 10.60 24.57 10.74
N ASN A 83 9.45 24.22 10.17
CA ASN A 83 8.92 22.86 10.26
C ASN A 83 9.71 21.88 9.40
N ILE A 84 10.10 22.21 8.16
CA ILE A 84 10.90 21.29 7.34
C ILE A 84 12.27 20.97 7.97
N THR A 85 12.88 21.94 8.66
CA THR A 85 14.12 21.73 9.41
C THR A 85 13.89 20.81 10.60
N TRP A 86 12.81 21.02 11.37
CA TRP A 86 12.43 20.12 12.47
C TRP A 86 12.13 18.69 12.01
N VAL A 87 11.42 18.50 10.88
CA VAL A 87 11.15 17.17 10.30
C VAL A 87 12.45 16.50 9.88
N ALA A 88 13.38 17.23 9.23
CA ALA A 88 14.70 16.72 8.85
C ALA A 88 15.48 16.20 10.06
N ASP A 89 15.56 17.00 11.13
CA ASP A 89 16.36 16.69 12.32
C ASP A 89 15.76 15.56 13.18
N ASN A 90 14.42 15.44 13.23
CA ASN A 90 13.73 14.61 14.24
C ASN A 90 12.89 13.45 13.69
N LEU A 91 12.46 13.50 12.43
CA LEU A 91 11.51 12.52 11.86
C LEU A 91 12.05 11.83 10.61
N ALA A 92 12.87 12.49 9.80
CA ALA A 92 13.52 11.87 8.65
C ALA A 92 14.37 10.62 9.00
N PRO A 93 15.11 10.56 10.13
CA PRO A 93 15.80 9.33 10.56
C PRO A 93 14.88 8.12 10.77
N TYR A 94 13.58 8.36 10.99
CA TYR A 94 12.56 7.33 11.20
C TYR A 94 11.72 7.04 9.94
N GLY A 95 12.06 7.67 8.81
CA GLY A 95 11.45 7.42 7.49
C GLY A 95 10.53 8.52 6.98
N TYR A 96 10.26 9.58 7.75
CA TYR A 96 9.45 10.73 7.31
C TYR A 96 10.27 11.68 6.44
N THR A 97 10.68 11.20 5.26
CA THR A 97 11.62 11.90 4.36
C THR A 97 10.92 12.85 3.38
N MET A 98 9.71 13.32 3.69
CA MET A 98 8.94 14.21 2.82
C MET A 98 8.17 15.27 3.60
N CYS A 99 8.15 16.49 3.08
CA CYS A 99 7.21 17.54 3.48
C CYS A 99 6.30 17.85 2.28
N CYS A 100 4.99 17.79 2.49
CA CYS A 100 3.99 18.10 1.48
C CYS A 100 3.34 19.45 1.79
N THR A 101 3.06 20.27 0.78
CA THR A 101 2.13 21.40 0.96
C THR A 101 0.68 20.90 1.07
N ASP A 102 -0.25 21.81 1.37
CA ASP A 102 -1.68 21.51 1.50
C ASP A 102 -2.54 22.56 0.76
N GLY A 103 -3.83 22.71 1.07
CA GLY A 103 -4.74 23.62 0.38
C GLY A 103 -4.54 25.12 0.63
N TRP A 104 -5.62 25.88 0.46
CA TRP A 104 -5.67 27.35 0.48
C TRP A 104 -4.83 28.02 -0.63
N VAL A 105 -4.46 27.24 -1.65
CA VAL A 105 -3.66 27.66 -2.82
C VAL A 105 -4.47 28.47 -3.84
N ASP A 106 -5.78 28.59 -3.65
CA ASP A 106 -6.76 29.26 -4.50
C ASP A 106 -6.33 30.68 -4.90
N TYR A 107 -5.79 31.40 -3.93
CA TYR A 107 -5.29 32.76 -4.03
C TYR A 107 -3.90 32.88 -4.68
N THR A 108 -3.27 31.77 -5.10
CA THR A 108 -1.94 31.76 -5.71
C THR A 108 -2.05 31.98 -7.20
N GLN A 109 -1.74 33.20 -7.65
CA GLN A 109 -2.00 33.67 -9.00
C GLN A 109 -0.69 33.89 -9.79
N THR A 110 0.50 33.80 -9.18
CA THR A 110 1.78 33.85 -9.91
C THR A 110 2.03 32.54 -10.65
N THR A 111 2.06 32.61 -11.98
CA THR A 111 2.26 31.47 -12.87
C THR A 111 3.43 31.68 -13.84
N ASN A 112 3.96 30.57 -14.36
CA ASN A 112 4.92 30.60 -15.47
C ASN A 112 4.22 30.84 -16.82
N SER A 113 4.98 30.90 -17.92
CA SER A 113 4.48 31.13 -19.29
C SER A 113 3.48 30.08 -19.82
N ASN A 114 3.23 29.01 -19.07
CA ASN A 114 2.29 27.94 -19.40
C ASN A 114 1.10 27.82 -18.42
N GLY A 115 0.98 28.75 -17.47
CA GLY A 115 -0.13 28.81 -16.51
C GLY A 115 0.10 28.00 -15.22
N TYR A 116 1.30 27.47 -15.00
CA TYR A 116 1.61 26.65 -13.81
C TYR A 116 2.14 27.51 -12.67
N ILE A 117 1.62 27.33 -11.44
CA ILE A 117 2.03 28.13 -10.27
C ILE A 117 3.50 27.91 -9.92
N THR A 118 4.19 28.98 -9.52
CA THR A 118 5.63 28.96 -9.29
C THR A 118 6.03 28.68 -7.83
N SER A 119 5.15 28.93 -6.87
CA SER A 119 5.36 28.76 -5.43
C SER A 119 4.07 28.30 -4.76
N TYR A 120 4.12 27.99 -3.46
CA TYR A 120 2.93 27.64 -2.67
C TYR A 120 1.96 28.80 -2.43
N SER A 121 2.46 30.03 -2.49
CA SER A 121 1.73 31.25 -2.22
C SER A 121 2.44 32.42 -2.89
N ASP A 122 1.71 33.41 -3.38
CA ASP A 122 2.27 34.66 -3.93
C ASP A 122 3.04 35.48 -2.89
N ALA A 123 2.85 35.19 -1.59
CA ALA A 123 3.59 35.80 -0.49
C ALA A 123 4.93 35.11 -0.19
N TRP A 124 5.24 33.96 -0.80
CA TRP A 124 6.53 33.29 -0.65
C TRP A 124 7.60 33.94 -1.52
N THR A 125 8.83 34.01 -0.99
CA THR A 125 9.99 34.59 -1.68
C THR A 125 10.77 33.59 -2.53
N HIS A 126 10.57 32.28 -2.31
CA HIS A 126 11.18 31.22 -3.11
C HIS A 126 10.15 30.36 -3.85
N ASP A 127 10.59 29.81 -4.98
CA ASP A 127 9.80 28.96 -5.87
C ASP A 127 9.89 27.46 -5.50
N TRP A 128 9.17 26.63 -6.26
CA TRP A 128 9.23 25.17 -6.10
C TRP A 128 10.63 24.59 -6.35
N ALA A 129 11.38 25.12 -7.31
CA ALA A 129 12.72 24.63 -7.65
C ALA A 129 13.70 24.81 -6.48
N TYR A 130 13.64 25.96 -5.80
CA TYR A 130 14.36 26.21 -4.57
C TYR A 130 13.99 25.19 -3.49
N TYR A 131 12.69 24.95 -3.23
CA TYR A 131 12.29 24.05 -2.16
C TYR A 131 12.60 22.58 -2.43
N VAL A 132 12.54 22.11 -3.68
CA VAL A 132 13.05 20.77 -4.03
C VAL A 132 14.56 20.70 -3.78
N SER A 133 15.34 21.70 -4.20
CA SER A 133 16.78 21.73 -3.96
C SER A 133 17.14 21.82 -2.47
N TYR A 134 16.37 22.58 -1.68
CA TYR A 134 16.61 22.78 -0.26
C TYR A 134 16.29 21.49 0.53
N LEU A 135 15.11 20.91 0.32
CA LEU A 135 14.75 19.61 0.92
C LEU A 135 15.72 18.51 0.47
N GLY A 136 16.12 18.49 -0.80
CA GLY A 136 17.13 17.56 -1.32
C GLY A 136 18.48 17.68 -0.61
N SER A 137 18.89 18.90 -0.21
CA SER A 137 20.11 19.11 0.58
C SER A 137 20.03 18.54 2.01
N LEU A 138 18.81 18.34 2.52
CA LEU A 138 18.51 17.68 3.80
C LEU A 138 18.24 16.17 3.65
N GLY A 139 18.37 15.60 2.44
CA GLY A 139 18.01 14.21 2.15
C GLY A 139 16.49 13.95 2.08
N MET A 140 15.69 15.01 1.99
CA MET A 140 14.23 14.99 1.97
C MET A 140 13.66 15.27 0.57
N LYS A 141 12.35 15.05 0.43
CA LYS A 141 11.56 15.26 -0.79
C LYS A 141 10.46 16.29 -0.56
N LEU A 142 10.06 16.97 -1.64
CA LEU A 142 8.85 17.79 -1.67
C LEU A 142 7.67 16.96 -2.16
N GLY A 143 6.55 17.03 -1.44
CA GLY A 143 5.21 16.75 -1.97
C GLY A 143 4.48 18.07 -2.27
N VAL A 144 3.60 18.07 -3.26
CA VAL A 144 2.79 19.24 -3.60
C VAL A 144 1.31 18.89 -3.55
N TYR A 145 0.54 19.72 -2.87
CA TYR A 145 -0.91 19.80 -3.04
C TYR A 145 -1.23 20.73 -4.21
N TYR A 146 -1.86 20.19 -5.25
CA TYR A 146 -2.47 20.94 -6.35
C TYR A 146 -3.28 20.00 -7.25
N ASN A 147 -4.48 20.37 -7.71
CA ASN A 147 -5.17 19.63 -8.77
C ASN A 147 -4.70 20.15 -10.15
N PRO A 148 -4.14 19.32 -11.05
CA PRO A 148 -3.69 19.75 -12.38
C PRO A 148 -4.84 20.14 -13.34
N LEU A 149 -6.11 19.95 -12.96
CA LEU A 149 -7.29 20.53 -13.63
C LEU A 149 -7.57 21.97 -13.22
N TRP A 150 -6.80 22.57 -12.32
CA TRP A 150 -6.95 23.98 -11.95
C TRP A 150 -6.19 24.90 -12.90
N VAL A 151 -6.85 26.01 -13.25
CA VAL A 151 -6.28 27.10 -14.03
C VAL A 151 -6.45 28.39 -13.26
N ALA A 152 -5.33 28.98 -12.80
CA ALA A 152 -5.36 30.24 -12.09
C ALA A 152 -5.94 31.35 -12.98
N ALA A 153 -6.84 32.16 -12.42
CA ALA A 153 -7.56 33.18 -13.17
C ALA A 153 -6.64 34.26 -13.77
N SER A 154 -5.46 34.50 -13.20
CA SER A 154 -4.39 35.29 -13.81
C SER A 154 -3.94 34.76 -15.16
N ALA A 155 -3.72 33.45 -15.29
CA ALA A 155 -3.31 32.78 -16.53
C ALA A 155 -4.42 32.79 -17.60
N VAL A 156 -5.69 32.76 -17.18
CA VAL A 156 -6.85 32.96 -18.06
C VAL A 156 -6.95 34.42 -18.54
N LYS A 157 -6.61 35.39 -17.68
CA LYS A 157 -6.68 36.83 -17.99
C LYS A 157 -5.51 37.33 -18.85
N ASP A 158 -4.33 36.69 -18.79
CA ASP A 158 -3.17 37.04 -19.61
C ASP A 158 -3.10 36.21 -20.91
N THR A 159 -3.52 36.86 -22.01
CA THR A 159 -3.51 36.27 -23.38
C THR A 159 -2.12 35.88 -23.92
N SER A 160 -1.02 36.20 -23.23
CA SER A 160 0.33 35.75 -23.61
C SER A 160 0.68 34.36 -23.05
N ILE A 161 -0.09 33.85 -22.09
CA ILE A 161 0.10 32.54 -21.47
C ILE A 161 -0.51 31.46 -22.36
N THR A 162 0.30 30.46 -22.73
CA THR A 162 -0.10 29.43 -23.71
C THR A 162 0.17 28.02 -23.19
N VAL A 163 -0.73 27.10 -23.52
CA VAL A 163 -0.62 25.67 -23.20
C VAL A 163 0.72 25.13 -23.71
N VAL A 164 1.45 24.41 -22.85
CA VAL A 164 2.82 23.96 -23.12
C VAL A 164 2.96 23.23 -24.45
N GLY A 165 3.99 23.59 -25.22
CA GLY A 165 4.26 22.98 -26.53
C GLY A 165 3.30 23.38 -27.66
N THR A 166 2.33 24.27 -27.40
CA THR A 166 1.34 24.72 -28.39
C THR A 166 1.37 26.25 -28.58
N SER A 167 0.48 26.78 -29.42
CA SER A 167 0.15 28.21 -29.50
C SER A 167 -1.27 28.51 -29.00
N ILE A 168 -1.87 27.61 -28.22
CA ILE A 168 -3.24 27.72 -27.71
C ILE A 168 -3.19 28.56 -26.42
N PRO A 169 -3.92 29.69 -26.31
CA PRO A 169 -4.04 30.43 -25.06
C PRO A 169 -4.59 29.57 -23.94
N VAL A 170 -4.11 29.74 -22.70
CA VAL A 170 -4.68 29.04 -21.54
C VAL A 170 -6.14 29.45 -21.27
N ALA A 171 -6.56 30.62 -21.75
CA ALA A 171 -7.96 31.04 -21.76
C ALA A 171 -8.90 30.16 -22.63
N ASP A 172 -8.37 29.43 -23.62
CA ASP A 172 -9.18 28.63 -24.55
C ASP A 172 -9.47 27.20 -24.04
N ILE A 173 -8.90 26.80 -22.89
CA ILE A 173 -9.11 25.48 -22.26
C ILE A 173 -10.02 25.49 -21.03
N VAL A 174 -10.70 26.62 -20.76
CA VAL A 174 -11.63 26.79 -19.63
C VAL A 174 -13.01 27.25 -20.13
N THR A 175 -14.05 27.04 -19.32
CA THR A 175 -15.40 27.55 -19.60
C THR A 175 -15.71 28.76 -18.71
N SER A 176 -16.32 29.81 -19.28
CA SER A 176 -16.68 31.01 -18.51
C SER A 176 -17.71 30.69 -17.42
N GLY A 177 -17.34 30.94 -16.15
CA GLY A 177 -18.17 30.65 -14.98
C GLY A 177 -18.08 29.20 -14.47
N ASP A 178 -17.14 28.42 -15.01
CA ASP A 178 -16.83 27.06 -14.58
C ASP A 178 -15.59 27.09 -13.67
N VAL A 179 -15.85 27.25 -12.38
CA VAL A 179 -14.87 27.65 -11.36
C VAL A 179 -14.97 26.77 -10.11
N LEU A 180 -13.86 26.63 -9.41
CA LEU A 180 -13.79 25.93 -8.12
C LEU A 180 -14.48 26.72 -7.00
N ASN A 181 -14.32 28.05 -7.00
CA ASN A 181 -14.78 28.94 -5.94
C ASN A 181 -15.58 30.14 -6.50
N SER A 182 -16.39 30.77 -5.65
CA SER A 182 -17.29 31.86 -6.04
C SER A 182 -16.62 33.19 -6.38
N ASP A 183 -15.30 33.28 -6.20
CA ASP A 183 -14.51 34.50 -6.37
C ASP A 183 -13.77 34.54 -7.73
N ASP A 184 -14.06 33.57 -8.63
CA ASP A 184 -13.47 33.41 -9.97
C ASP A 184 -11.92 33.40 -9.96
N GLU A 185 -11.32 32.71 -8.97
CA GLU A 185 -9.86 32.65 -8.78
C GLU A 185 -9.21 31.43 -9.43
N ILE A 186 -9.94 30.31 -9.49
CA ILE A 186 -9.52 29.07 -10.14
C ILE A 186 -10.66 28.57 -11.04
N TYR A 187 -10.34 28.34 -12.31
CA TYR A 187 -11.21 27.67 -13.29
C TYR A 187 -10.91 26.18 -13.36
N TRP A 188 -11.92 25.39 -13.72
CA TRP A 188 -11.73 24.00 -14.13
C TRP A 188 -11.31 23.89 -15.60
N VAL A 189 -10.40 22.95 -15.89
CA VAL A 189 -10.06 22.57 -17.27
C VAL A 189 -11.24 21.88 -17.94
N ASN A 190 -11.69 22.45 -19.06
CA ASN A 190 -12.60 21.80 -19.99
C ASN A 190 -11.82 20.73 -20.79
N VAL A 191 -11.94 19.46 -20.41
CA VAL A 191 -11.21 18.35 -21.03
C VAL A 191 -11.60 18.09 -22.50
N ALA A 192 -12.71 18.64 -22.99
CA ALA A 192 -13.07 18.59 -24.40
C ALA A 192 -12.36 19.67 -25.25
N ALA A 193 -11.66 20.62 -24.64
CA ALA A 193 -10.94 21.69 -25.35
C ALA A 193 -9.61 21.19 -25.97
N ASN A 194 -9.26 21.74 -27.12
CA ASN A 194 -7.94 21.50 -27.73
C ASN A 194 -6.84 22.05 -26.81
N GLY A 195 -5.81 21.27 -26.52
CA GLY A 195 -4.74 21.66 -25.58
C GLY A 195 -5.01 21.28 -24.12
N ALA A 196 -6.22 20.83 -23.74
CA ALA A 196 -6.51 20.46 -22.36
C ALA A 196 -5.62 19.31 -21.86
N LYS A 197 -5.39 18.28 -22.71
CA LYS A 197 -4.49 17.17 -22.39
C LYS A 197 -3.05 17.65 -22.19
N GLU A 198 -2.54 18.45 -23.13
CA GLU A 198 -1.20 19.01 -23.09
C GLU A 198 -0.99 19.88 -21.84
N TYR A 199 -2.01 20.66 -21.43
CA TYR A 199 -1.96 21.46 -20.21
C TYR A 199 -1.87 20.59 -18.95
N VAL A 200 -2.82 19.66 -18.75
CA VAL A 200 -2.90 18.80 -17.56
C VAL A 200 -1.63 17.94 -17.43
N GLN A 201 -1.23 17.28 -18.53
CA GLN A 201 -0.02 16.47 -18.54
C GLN A 201 1.23 17.32 -18.37
N GLY A 202 1.26 18.52 -18.94
CA GLY A 202 2.35 19.47 -18.75
C GLY A 202 2.49 19.92 -17.29
N TYR A 203 1.39 20.10 -16.56
CA TYR A 203 1.40 20.49 -15.14
C TYR A 203 1.96 19.37 -14.26
N VAL A 204 1.51 18.13 -14.47
CA VAL A 204 2.07 16.95 -13.78
C VAL A 204 3.55 16.75 -14.13
N ASN A 205 3.91 16.90 -15.41
CA ASN A 205 5.32 16.83 -15.83
C ASN A 205 6.15 18.00 -15.26
N TYR A 206 5.59 19.19 -15.05
CA TYR A 206 6.29 20.32 -14.42
C TYR A 206 6.72 19.97 -13.00
N PHE A 207 5.79 19.50 -12.14
CA PHE A 207 6.13 19.06 -10.78
C PHE A 207 7.09 17.87 -10.79
N LYS A 208 6.85 16.84 -11.62
CA LYS A 208 7.72 15.67 -11.74
C LYS A 208 9.14 16.03 -12.19
N ASN A 209 9.28 16.92 -13.18
CA ASN A 209 10.59 17.35 -13.71
C ASN A 209 11.35 18.28 -12.75
N LEU A 210 10.64 18.99 -11.86
CA LEU A 210 11.26 19.71 -10.73
C LEU A 210 11.83 18.75 -9.67
N GLY A 211 11.30 17.53 -9.57
CA GLY A 211 11.68 16.53 -8.56
C GLY A 211 10.69 16.40 -7.40
N VAL A 212 9.44 16.85 -7.57
CA VAL A 212 8.34 16.57 -6.63
C VAL A 212 8.04 15.06 -6.64
N ALA A 213 7.91 14.46 -5.45
CA ALA A 213 7.79 13.02 -5.29
C ALA A 213 6.35 12.52 -5.10
N PHE A 214 5.44 13.40 -4.69
CA PHE A 214 4.05 13.10 -4.36
C PHE A 214 3.16 14.28 -4.78
N LEU A 215 2.07 14.01 -5.50
CA LEU A 215 1.07 14.99 -5.90
C LEU A 215 -0.24 14.68 -5.20
N ARG A 216 -0.64 15.53 -4.25
CA ARG A 216 -1.95 15.48 -3.58
C ARG A 216 -2.93 16.29 -4.43
N THR A 217 -3.81 15.58 -5.13
CA THR A 217 -4.78 16.14 -6.08
C THR A 217 -6.17 16.08 -5.46
N ASP A 218 -6.85 17.22 -5.36
CA ASP A 218 -8.02 17.35 -4.49
C ASP A 218 -9.25 17.93 -5.21
N PHE A 219 -10.41 17.92 -4.54
CA PHE A 219 -11.72 18.35 -5.04
C PHE A 219 -12.21 17.55 -6.27
N TRP A 220 -11.81 16.27 -6.36
CA TRP A 220 -12.18 15.40 -7.49
C TRP A 220 -13.69 15.14 -7.59
N SER A 221 -14.42 15.00 -6.48
CA SER A 221 -15.89 14.89 -6.48
C SER A 221 -16.56 16.16 -6.99
N TRP A 222 -16.06 17.33 -6.59
CA TRP A 222 -16.60 18.61 -7.02
C TRP A 222 -16.42 18.81 -8.52
N TYR A 223 -15.31 18.36 -9.10
CA TYR A 223 -15.14 18.28 -10.55
C TYR A 223 -16.14 17.27 -11.16
N GLU A 224 -16.14 16.02 -10.69
CA GLU A 224 -16.91 14.93 -11.32
C GLU A 224 -18.42 15.18 -11.31
N SER A 225 -19.00 15.70 -10.23
CA SER A 225 -20.46 15.78 -10.06
C SER A 225 -20.99 17.18 -9.72
N GLY A 226 -20.13 18.18 -9.51
CA GLY A 226 -20.54 19.52 -9.07
C GLY A 226 -21.25 19.54 -7.72
N TYR A 227 -21.13 18.48 -6.90
CA TYR A 227 -21.95 18.26 -5.70
C TYR A 227 -21.14 17.78 -4.49
N ASP A 228 -21.46 18.32 -3.32
CA ASP A 228 -20.97 17.87 -2.01
C ASP A 228 -22.15 17.55 -1.09
N ALA A 229 -22.12 16.40 -0.41
CA ALA A 229 -23.23 15.95 0.43
C ALA A 229 -23.54 16.86 1.63
N ASN A 230 -22.58 17.67 2.09
CA ASN A 230 -22.73 18.57 3.23
C ASN A 230 -23.09 20.01 2.80
N ILE A 231 -22.89 20.38 1.53
CA ILE A 231 -23.06 21.76 1.02
C ILE A 231 -24.22 21.84 0.02
N GLY A 232 -24.34 20.86 -0.89
CA GLY A 232 -25.24 20.88 -2.04
C GLY A 232 -24.46 21.02 -3.36
N THR A 233 -25.05 21.71 -4.34
CA THR A 233 -24.35 22.05 -5.59
C THR A 233 -23.25 23.06 -5.31
N VAL A 234 -22.02 22.68 -5.63
CA VAL A 234 -20.78 23.45 -5.42
C VAL A 234 -20.14 23.92 -6.74
N GLY A 235 -20.48 23.30 -7.88
CA GLY A 235 -19.91 23.65 -9.17
C GLY A 235 -20.67 23.03 -10.36
N VAL A 236 -19.98 22.93 -11.49
CA VAL A 236 -20.48 22.26 -12.71
C VAL A 236 -20.30 20.74 -12.60
N ASP A 237 -21.33 19.99 -13.00
CA ASP A 237 -21.26 18.54 -13.19
C ASP A 237 -20.56 18.22 -14.53
N HIS A 238 -19.30 17.79 -14.46
CA HIS A 238 -18.51 17.39 -15.63
C HIS A 238 -18.78 15.93 -16.05
N GLY A 239 -19.25 15.10 -15.12
CA GLY A 239 -19.57 13.69 -15.31
C GLY A 239 -18.36 12.75 -15.27
N SER A 240 -18.63 11.49 -14.88
CA SER A 240 -17.62 10.44 -14.69
C SER A 240 -16.75 10.10 -15.91
N ALA A 241 -17.16 10.47 -17.13
CA ALA A 241 -16.39 10.22 -18.35
C ALA A 241 -15.23 11.22 -18.51
N ASP A 242 -15.50 12.49 -18.19
CA ASP A 242 -14.51 13.57 -18.24
C ASP A 242 -13.56 13.45 -17.05
N TYR A 243 -14.08 13.08 -15.88
CA TYR A 243 -13.28 12.68 -14.71
C TYR A 243 -12.32 11.51 -14.98
N ALA A 244 -12.81 10.41 -15.58
CA ALA A 244 -11.96 9.28 -15.96
C ALA A 244 -10.89 9.67 -17.00
N THR A 245 -11.26 10.57 -17.93
CA THR A 245 -10.33 11.12 -18.93
C THR A 245 -9.22 11.92 -18.26
N ALA A 246 -9.57 12.85 -17.38
CA ALA A 246 -8.62 13.65 -16.62
C ALA A 246 -7.67 12.78 -15.77
N LEU A 247 -8.19 11.85 -14.98
CA LEU A 247 -7.39 10.93 -14.18
C LEU A 247 -6.42 10.11 -15.06
N SER A 248 -6.86 9.62 -16.22
CA SER A 248 -5.98 8.88 -17.14
C SER A 248 -4.82 9.73 -17.68
N TRP A 249 -5.03 11.03 -17.86
CA TRP A 249 -3.97 11.94 -18.30
C TRP A 249 -2.97 12.23 -17.18
N VAL A 250 -3.45 12.39 -15.95
CA VAL A 250 -2.61 12.55 -14.75
C VAL A 250 -1.75 11.30 -14.54
N ASP A 251 -2.33 10.11 -14.63
CA ASP A 251 -1.61 8.83 -14.56
C ASP A 251 -0.53 8.69 -15.64
N GLU A 252 -0.91 8.85 -16.92
CA GLU A 252 0.03 8.76 -18.06
C GLU A 252 1.18 9.76 -17.92
N ALA A 253 0.91 10.96 -17.40
CA ALA A 253 1.93 11.98 -17.17
C ALA A 253 2.79 11.70 -15.93
N ALA A 254 2.27 11.04 -14.90
CA ALA A 254 3.02 10.69 -13.70
C ALA A 254 3.96 9.51 -13.95
N GLY A 255 3.42 8.39 -14.46
CA GLY A 255 4.08 7.09 -14.47
C GLY A 255 4.57 6.69 -13.07
N ASP A 256 5.68 5.94 -12.99
CA ASP A 256 6.36 5.62 -11.73
C ASP A 256 7.29 6.77 -11.25
N GLY A 257 7.13 8.00 -11.76
CA GLY A 257 7.99 9.14 -11.43
C GLY A 257 7.49 10.05 -10.31
N ILE A 258 6.19 10.02 -10.03
CA ILE A 258 5.53 10.78 -8.95
C ILE A 258 4.30 9.98 -8.48
N GLU A 259 4.07 9.95 -7.17
CA GLU A 259 2.91 9.27 -6.58
C GLU A 259 1.65 10.15 -6.64
N ILE A 260 0.51 9.58 -7.02
CA ILE A 260 -0.78 10.28 -7.17
C ILE A 260 -1.70 9.95 -6.00
N SER A 261 -2.01 10.96 -5.20
CA SER A 261 -3.05 10.90 -4.17
C SER A 261 -4.32 11.59 -4.66
N VAL A 262 -5.41 10.83 -4.76
CA VAL A 262 -6.74 11.27 -5.20
C VAL A 262 -7.58 11.58 -3.95
N VAL A 263 -7.81 12.86 -3.72
CA VAL A 263 -8.45 13.42 -2.51
C VAL A 263 -9.83 13.97 -2.88
N MET A 264 -10.79 13.84 -1.96
CA MET A 264 -12.22 14.07 -2.18
C MET A 264 -12.88 13.24 -3.34
N PRO A 265 -12.55 11.96 -3.64
CA PRO A 265 -13.21 11.22 -4.73
C PRO A 265 -14.64 10.74 -4.39
N ASN A 266 -15.54 10.71 -5.38
CA ASN A 266 -16.87 10.07 -5.20
C ASN A 266 -16.80 8.54 -5.14
N LEU A 267 -15.72 7.92 -5.64
CA LEU A 267 -15.50 6.46 -5.65
C LEU A 267 -16.68 5.68 -6.27
N PHE A 268 -17.34 6.28 -7.26
CA PHE A 268 -18.51 5.70 -7.91
C PHE A 268 -18.21 4.33 -8.53
N ASN A 269 -19.24 3.49 -8.59
CA ASN A 269 -19.16 2.13 -9.14
C ASN A 269 -18.04 1.28 -8.50
N ASN A 270 -17.79 1.51 -7.21
CA ASN A 270 -16.75 0.85 -6.41
C ASN A 270 -15.31 1.26 -6.80
N ALA A 271 -15.08 2.58 -6.81
CA ALA A 271 -13.82 3.23 -7.17
C ALA A 271 -13.28 2.85 -8.56
N ALA A 272 -14.18 2.70 -9.54
CA ALA A 272 -13.86 2.09 -10.83
C ALA A 272 -12.86 2.88 -11.68
N ASN A 273 -12.77 4.21 -11.47
CA ASN A 273 -11.80 5.08 -12.16
C ASN A 273 -10.52 5.21 -11.33
N GLU A 274 -10.66 5.42 -10.03
CA GLU A 274 -9.58 5.71 -9.11
C GLU A 274 -8.62 4.53 -8.96
N ILE A 275 -9.15 3.29 -8.94
CA ILE A 275 -8.30 2.09 -8.89
C ILE A 275 -7.38 1.97 -10.11
N LEU A 276 -7.78 2.49 -11.28
CA LEU A 276 -7.01 2.39 -12.52
C LEU A 276 -5.92 3.46 -12.64
N TYR A 277 -6.08 4.62 -12.00
CA TYR A 277 -5.27 5.81 -12.28
C TYR A 277 -4.63 6.47 -11.05
N GLY A 278 -5.10 6.18 -9.83
CA GLY A 278 -4.54 6.69 -8.58
C GLY A 278 -3.66 5.67 -7.85
N ASP A 279 -2.73 6.14 -7.02
CA ASP A 279 -2.01 5.29 -6.06
C ASP A 279 -2.77 5.18 -4.74
N SER A 280 -3.21 6.33 -4.21
CA SER A 280 -4.00 6.41 -2.99
C SER A 280 -5.33 7.12 -3.19
N VAL A 281 -6.35 6.70 -2.43
CA VAL A 281 -7.65 7.39 -2.34
C VAL A 281 -7.97 7.74 -0.90
N ARG A 282 -8.47 8.96 -0.65
CA ARG A 282 -9.06 9.29 0.66
C ARG A 282 -10.32 8.46 0.92
N ILE A 283 -10.48 7.96 2.15
CA ILE A 283 -11.57 7.04 2.52
C ILE A 283 -12.56 7.59 3.56
N ASP A 284 -12.35 8.81 4.03
CA ASP A 284 -13.01 9.44 5.16
C ASP A 284 -13.19 10.96 4.99
N ALA A 285 -14.01 11.58 5.84
CA ALA A 285 -14.08 13.04 5.92
C ALA A 285 -12.78 13.62 6.48
N ASP A 286 -12.47 14.85 6.13
CA ASP A 286 -11.22 15.53 6.49
C ASP A 286 -11.04 15.63 8.01
N MET A 287 -9.81 15.51 8.49
CA MET A 287 -9.58 15.46 9.94
C MET A 287 -10.08 16.72 10.66
N THR A 288 -10.15 17.87 9.97
CA THR A 288 -10.57 19.18 10.52
C THR A 288 -9.85 19.54 11.83
N THR A 289 -10.45 19.27 12.98
CA THR A 289 -9.85 19.47 14.33
C THR A 289 -9.26 18.19 14.95
N GLY A 290 -9.25 17.08 14.23
CA GLY A 290 -8.76 15.77 14.66
C GLY A 290 -9.62 15.16 15.78
N SER A 291 -8.94 14.59 16.79
CA SER A 291 -9.51 13.87 17.94
C SER A 291 -10.21 12.53 17.63
N TRP A 292 -10.55 11.81 18.69
CA TRP A 292 -11.36 10.58 18.64
C TRP A 292 -12.71 10.74 17.93
N SER A 293 -13.30 11.94 18.01
CA SER A 293 -14.62 12.23 17.42
C SER A 293 -14.61 12.20 15.89
N TRP A 294 -13.47 12.49 15.27
CA TRP A 294 -13.22 12.22 13.86
C TRP A 294 -12.75 10.78 13.64
N LEU A 295 -11.73 10.31 14.37
CA LEU A 295 -11.10 9.00 14.14
C LEU A 295 -12.09 7.83 14.16
N SER A 296 -13.07 7.88 15.09
CA SER A 296 -14.04 6.81 15.36
C SER A 296 -15.49 7.29 15.36
N GLY A 297 -15.74 8.58 15.60
CA GLY A 297 -17.07 9.15 15.76
C GLY A 297 -17.75 9.53 14.43
N GLY A 298 -18.65 10.53 14.51
CA GLY A 298 -19.47 10.98 13.38
C GLY A 298 -20.33 9.88 12.74
N ARG A 299 -20.60 10.00 11.44
CA ARG A 299 -21.49 9.09 10.69
C ARG A 299 -20.83 7.72 10.46
N GLN A 300 -21.46 6.67 10.99
CA GLN A 300 -21.04 5.27 10.82
C GLN A 300 -21.63 4.61 9.56
N THR A 301 -22.77 5.10 9.08
CA THR A 301 -23.44 4.57 7.87
C THR A 301 -22.72 5.00 6.61
N TRP A 302 -22.85 4.23 5.54
CA TRP A 302 -22.39 4.62 4.20
C TRP A 302 -23.32 5.66 3.55
N GLN A 303 -22.80 6.43 2.59
CA GLN A 303 -23.57 7.26 1.65
C GLN A 303 -22.96 7.17 0.24
N ASN A 304 -23.72 7.49 -0.81
CA ASN A 304 -23.29 7.36 -2.21
C ASN A 304 -22.59 8.61 -2.77
N ASP A 305 -21.96 9.41 -1.92
CA ASP A 305 -21.43 10.73 -2.24
C ASP A 305 -20.20 10.97 -1.37
N TRP A 306 -19.29 11.85 -1.78
CA TRP A 306 -18.13 12.20 -0.97
C TRP A 306 -18.55 12.77 0.42
N SER A 307 -17.93 12.38 1.54
CA SER A 307 -17.15 11.15 1.77
C SER A 307 -18.07 9.97 2.10
N GLN A 308 -17.77 8.78 1.59
CA GLN A 308 -18.71 7.65 1.66
C GLN A 308 -18.86 7.13 3.09
N TRP A 309 -17.79 7.20 3.89
CA TRP A 309 -17.81 7.09 5.35
C TRP A 309 -17.20 8.34 5.98
N TYR A 310 -17.63 8.71 7.18
CA TYR A 310 -17.12 9.92 7.83
C TYR A 310 -15.77 9.69 8.53
N ASN A 311 -15.60 8.56 9.23
CA ASN A 311 -14.41 8.30 10.04
C ASN A 311 -13.46 7.25 9.43
N PRO A 312 -12.13 7.34 9.70
CA PRO A 312 -11.14 6.35 9.31
C PRO A 312 -11.50 4.89 9.64
N PHE A 313 -12.01 4.60 10.85
CA PHE A 313 -12.36 3.21 11.23
C PHE A 313 -13.36 2.57 10.27
N CYS A 314 -14.39 3.30 9.85
CA CYS A 314 -15.38 2.85 8.88
C CYS A 314 -14.85 2.92 7.44
N GLY A 315 -14.15 3.98 7.05
CA GLY A 315 -13.60 4.16 5.70
C GLY A 315 -12.58 3.09 5.31
N PHE A 316 -11.59 2.82 6.19
CA PHE A 316 -10.64 1.72 5.99
C PHE A 316 -11.37 0.37 5.92
N THR A 317 -12.31 0.09 6.82
CA THR A 317 -13.07 -1.17 6.83
C THR A 317 -13.90 -1.37 5.56
N GLY A 318 -14.50 -0.28 5.06
CA GLY A 318 -15.33 -0.25 3.87
C GLY A 318 -14.55 -0.48 2.57
N TRP A 319 -13.41 0.18 2.43
CA TRP A 319 -12.56 0.10 1.24
C TRP A 319 -11.46 -0.97 1.28
N ALA A 320 -11.26 -1.67 2.42
CA ALA A 320 -10.26 -2.75 2.57
C ALA A 320 -10.38 -3.93 1.58
N HIS A 321 -11.43 -4.00 0.77
CA HIS A 321 -11.53 -4.98 -0.31
C HIS A 321 -10.77 -4.56 -1.60
N LEU A 322 -10.43 -3.28 -1.73
CA LEU A 322 -9.56 -2.74 -2.80
C LEU A 322 -8.11 -2.51 -2.33
N SER A 323 -7.84 -2.68 -1.04
CA SER A 323 -6.49 -2.50 -0.48
C SER A 323 -5.59 -3.71 -0.69
N GLY A 324 -4.28 -3.45 -0.70
CA GLY A 324 -3.24 -4.46 -0.75
C GLY A 324 -2.13 -4.05 -1.69
N ARG A 325 -1.05 -4.82 -1.73
CA ARG A 325 0.01 -4.62 -2.73
C ARG A 325 -0.55 -4.87 -4.14
N THR A 326 -0.33 -3.94 -5.06
CA THR A 326 -1.01 -3.80 -6.37
C THR A 326 -2.47 -3.31 -6.31
N GLY A 327 -3.05 -3.09 -5.13
CA GLY A 327 -4.36 -2.45 -4.97
C GLY A 327 -4.23 -0.94 -4.74
N LEU A 328 -5.27 -0.33 -4.18
CA LEU A 328 -5.23 1.06 -3.73
C LEU A 328 -4.59 1.19 -2.34
N ILE A 329 -3.79 2.22 -2.15
CA ILE A 329 -3.43 2.73 -0.82
C ILE A 329 -4.66 3.48 -0.29
N LEU A 330 -5.17 3.08 0.87
CA LEU A 330 -6.28 3.80 1.51
C LEU A 330 -5.69 4.93 2.35
N ASP A 331 -6.12 6.17 2.11
CA ASP A 331 -5.68 7.36 2.84
C ASP A 331 -6.74 7.75 3.88
N GLY A 332 -6.39 7.71 5.16
CA GLY A 332 -7.22 8.19 6.28
C GLY A 332 -6.91 9.64 6.69
N ASP A 333 -6.40 10.45 5.77
CA ASP A 333 -6.04 11.85 5.97
C ASP A 333 -4.89 12.07 6.98
N PHE A 334 -4.88 13.21 7.66
CA PHE A 334 -3.79 13.65 8.52
C PHE A 334 -3.98 13.24 9.98
N LEU A 335 -2.85 13.14 10.69
CA LEU A 335 -2.81 12.85 12.12
C LEU A 335 -2.14 14.00 12.88
N ALA A 336 -2.87 14.52 13.87
CA ALA A 336 -2.43 15.54 14.83
C ALA A 336 -2.50 14.97 16.25
N MET A 337 -1.38 14.50 16.79
CA MET A 337 -1.29 13.93 18.15
C MET A 337 -1.73 14.93 19.22
N SER A 338 -1.57 16.23 19.00
CA SER A 338 -2.03 17.28 19.91
C SER A 338 -3.56 17.37 20.05
N THR A 339 -4.34 16.66 19.22
CA THR A 339 -5.83 16.70 19.20
C THR A 339 -6.50 15.55 19.96
N PHE A 340 -5.74 14.53 20.34
CA PHE A 340 -6.23 13.35 21.07
C PHE A 340 -6.09 13.53 22.58
N SER A 341 -7.02 12.96 23.36
CA SER A 341 -7.14 13.24 24.79
C SER A 341 -6.05 12.60 25.66
N ASP A 342 -5.54 11.44 25.24
CA ASP A 342 -4.52 10.68 25.95
C ASP A 342 -3.63 9.84 25.01
N THR A 343 -2.62 9.17 25.58
CA THR A 343 -1.68 8.31 24.85
C THR A 343 -2.35 7.07 24.22
N ALA A 344 -3.45 6.56 24.78
CA ALA A 344 -4.12 5.38 24.26
C ALA A 344 -4.87 5.70 22.95
N GLU A 345 -5.55 6.85 22.89
CA GLU A 345 -6.13 7.36 21.64
C GLU A 345 -5.06 7.58 20.56
N LYS A 346 -3.94 8.23 20.92
CA LYS A 346 -2.81 8.50 20.01
C LYS A 346 -2.19 7.23 19.45
N GLN A 347 -1.92 6.24 20.30
CA GLN A 347 -1.47 4.92 19.88
C GLN A 347 -2.51 4.22 19.00
N THR A 348 -3.81 4.34 19.31
CA THR A 348 -4.88 3.78 18.47
C THR A 348 -4.93 4.39 17.07
N ALA A 349 -4.75 5.71 16.93
CA ALA A 349 -4.66 6.36 15.63
C ALA A 349 -3.48 5.79 14.80
N ILE A 350 -2.28 5.76 15.38
CA ILE A 350 -1.08 5.22 14.71
C ILE A 350 -1.26 3.72 14.37
N ASN A 351 -1.86 2.94 15.27
CA ASN A 351 -2.11 1.52 15.07
C ASN A 351 -3.10 1.24 13.93
N LEU A 352 -4.19 2.02 13.83
CA LEU A 352 -5.17 1.89 12.76
C LEU A 352 -4.56 2.19 11.39
N PHE A 353 -3.82 3.29 11.28
CA PHE A 353 -3.22 3.72 10.01
C PHE A 353 -2.08 2.76 9.61
N THR A 354 -1.31 2.26 10.58
CA THR A 354 -0.25 1.27 10.34
C THR A 354 -0.83 -0.07 9.88
N ILE A 355 -1.88 -0.60 10.52
CA ILE A 355 -2.46 -1.89 10.11
C ILE A 355 -3.22 -1.80 8.78
N ALA A 356 -3.85 -0.65 8.48
CA ALA A 356 -4.54 -0.44 7.20
C ALA A 356 -3.56 -0.26 6.02
N GLY A 357 -2.27 -0.03 6.27
CA GLY A 357 -1.31 0.36 5.24
C GLY A 357 -1.44 1.83 4.80
N SER A 358 -2.27 2.63 5.48
CA SER A 358 -2.46 4.05 5.17
C SER A 358 -1.16 4.82 5.21
N GLN A 359 -1.06 5.91 4.46
CA GLN A 359 -0.03 6.92 4.69
C GLN A 359 0.00 7.38 6.16
N LEU A 360 1.18 7.79 6.64
CA LEU A 360 1.34 8.45 7.94
C LEU A 360 1.68 9.91 7.69
N ALA A 361 0.64 10.73 7.57
CA ALA A 361 0.72 12.15 7.28
C ALA A 361 0.61 12.97 8.58
N ILE A 362 1.75 13.34 9.16
CA ILE A 362 1.83 14.13 10.39
C ILE A 362 1.43 15.57 10.07
N THR A 363 0.62 16.20 10.92
CA THR A 363 0.32 17.64 10.79
C THR A 363 0.49 18.43 12.10
N ASP A 364 0.93 17.76 13.18
CA ASP A 364 1.58 18.45 14.29
C ASP A 364 2.79 19.26 13.79
N ARG A 365 3.00 20.44 14.36
CA ARG A 365 4.14 21.33 14.08
C ARG A 365 5.15 21.28 15.21
N VAL A 366 6.35 21.80 14.98
CA VAL A 366 7.40 21.96 16.00
C VAL A 366 6.91 22.68 17.29
N ASP A 367 5.93 23.57 17.16
CA ASP A 367 5.31 24.32 18.27
C ASP A 367 4.01 23.68 18.82
N THR A 368 3.50 22.59 18.24
CA THR A 368 2.26 21.92 18.71
C THR A 368 2.45 20.45 19.11
N ILE A 369 3.47 19.75 18.60
CA ILE A 369 3.74 18.32 18.88
C ILE A 369 3.97 18.01 20.37
N GLY A 370 4.41 19.01 21.15
CA GLY A 370 4.63 18.87 22.58
C GLY A 370 5.61 17.72 22.90
N GLY A 371 5.17 16.81 23.78
CA GLY A 371 5.94 15.63 24.19
C GLY A 371 5.61 14.35 23.41
N ASP A 372 4.81 14.41 22.34
CA ASP A 372 4.30 13.22 21.65
C ASP A 372 5.22 12.70 20.53
N ILE A 373 6.40 13.30 20.33
CA ILE A 373 7.29 12.97 19.21
C ILE A 373 7.78 11.51 19.22
N ASP A 374 7.98 10.92 20.40
CA ASP A 374 8.41 9.53 20.58
C ASP A 374 7.42 8.53 19.94
N LEU A 375 6.12 8.88 19.86
CA LEU A 375 5.10 8.07 19.19
C LEU A 375 5.38 7.93 17.69
N TRP A 376 5.88 9.01 17.08
CA TRP A 376 6.32 9.04 15.69
C TRP A 376 7.71 8.43 15.46
N GLN A 377 8.42 8.06 16.51
CA GLN A 377 9.77 7.49 16.46
C GLN A 377 9.83 5.99 16.81
N ASN A 378 8.69 5.33 17.06
CA ASN A 378 8.64 3.89 17.37
C ASN A 378 9.12 3.03 16.16
N SER A 379 10.39 2.67 16.18
CA SER A 379 11.07 1.94 15.10
C SER A 379 10.50 0.54 14.83
N ALA A 380 9.88 -0.09 15.83
CA ALA A 380 9.24 -1.40 15.72
C ALA A 380 7.91 -1.32 14.97
N VAL A 381 7.08 -0.31 15.25
CA VAL A 381 5.82 -0.02 14.52
C VAL A 381 6.14 0.39 13.08
N LEU A 382 7.06 1.35 12.89
CA LEU A 382 7.47 1.83 11.56
C LEU A 382 8.18 0.75 10.74
N GLY A 383 8.85 -0.20 11.41
CA GLY A 383 9.47 -1.36 10.78
C GLY A 383 8.49 -2.26 10.02
N LEU A 384 7.20 -2.24 10.40
CA LEU A 384 6.16 -2.96 9.66
C LEU A 384 5.90 -2.36 8.28
N ARG A 385 5.96 -1.02 8.18
CA ARG A 385 5.77 -0.29 6.91
C ARG A 385 6.89 -0.60 5.92
N ARG A 386 8.14 -0.66 6.41
CA ARG A 386 9.32 -1.08 5.61
C ARG A 386 9.27 -2.54 5.14
N GLN A 387 8.40 -3.37 5.72
CA GLN A 387 8.10 -4.74 5.24
C GLN A 387 6.87 -4.77 4.31
N GLY A 388 6.27 -3.61 4.05
CA GLY A 388 5.10 -3.42 3.21
C GLY A 388 3.82 -4.03 3.77
N LEU A 389 3.55 -3.80 5.06
CA LEU A 389 2.29 -4.19 5.70
C LEU A 389 1.08 -3.49 5.06
N VAL A 390 0.12 -4.28 4.62
CA VAL A 390 -1.26 -3.85 4.37
C VAL A 390 -2.19 -4.92 4.94
N GLY A 391 -3.01 -4.55 5.91
CA GLY A 391 -3.95 -5.45 6.58
C GLY A 391 -5.38 -5.32 6.06
N LYS A 392 -6.23 -6.23 6.56
CA LYS A 392 -7.67 -6.23 6.34
C LYS A 392 -8.41 -6.38 7.68
N PRO A 393 -9.64 -5.86 7.80
CA PRO A 393 -10.51 -6.17 8.94
C PRO A 393 -10.86 -7.67 8.90
N TYR A 394 -11.40 -8.21 9.98
CA TYR A 394 -12.02 -9.53 9.96
C TYR A 394 -13.31 -9.49 9.11
N PHE A 395 -13.44 -10.36 8.11
CA PHE A 395 -14.66 -10.49 7.30
C PHE A 395 -15.57 -11.59 7.87
N TYR A 396 -16.82 -11.25 8.16
CA TYR A 396 -17.86 -12.18 8.61
C TYR A 396 -18.63 -12.83 7.45
N ASN A 397 -18.81 -12.13 6.33
CA ASN A 397 -19.50 -12.60 5.13
C ASN A 397 -18.94 -11.91 3.87
N SER A 398 -19.47 -12.26 2.69
CA SER A 398 -19.07 -11.71 1.38
C SER A 398 -19.74 -10.39 1.00
N ASP A 399 -20.66 -9.87 1.81
CA ASP A 399 -21.44 -8.69 1.44
C ASP A 399 -20.57 -7.42 1.51
N MET A 400 -20.97 -6.40 0.74
CA MET A 400 -20.26 -5.12 0.76
C MET A 400 -20.59 -4.36 2.04
N TYR A 401 -19.58 -3.78 2.69
CA TYR A 401 -19.75 -3.04 3.94
C TYR A 401 -20.66 -1.80 3.80
N SER A 402 -20.81 -1.28 2.58
CA SER A 402 -21.77 -0.23 2.22
C SER A 402 -23.23 -0.70 2.28
N SER A 403 -23.49 -1.99 2.05
CA SER A 403 -24.82 -2.62 2.12
C SER A 403 -25.10 -3.36 3.43
N ASP A 404 -24.07 -3.93 4.07
CA ASP A 404 -24.13 -4.59 5.37
C ASP A 404 -22.95 -4.17 6.23
N SER A 405 -23.15 -3.25 7.18
CA SER A 405 -22.11 -2.84 8.13
C SER A 405 -21.77 -3.92 9.17
N GLY A 406 -22.48 -5.05 9.18
CA GLY A 406 -22.14 -6.26 9.94
C GLY A 406 -21.19 -7.22 9.21
N SER A 407 -20.94 -7.00 7.91
CA SER A 407 -20.10 -7.88 7.07
C SER A 407 -18.63 -7.92 7.51
N ARG A 408 -18.14 -6.90 8.22
CA ARG A 408 -16.72 -6.72 8.59
C ARG A 408 -16.56 -6.11 9.97
N ASP A 409 -15.48 -6.48 10.65
CA ASP A 409 -15.15 -6.02 12.00
C ASP A 409 -14.22 -4.78 11.96
N THR A 410 -14.71 -3.61 12.35
CA THR A 410 -13.86 -2.39 12.40
C THR A 410 -12.76 -2.49 13.47
N GLU A 411 -12.87 -3.41 14.43
CA GLU A 411 -12.06 -3.45 15.65
C GLU A 411 -11.08 -4.62 15.73
N ARG A 412 -11.07 -5.51 14.73
CA ARG A 412 -10.14 -6.65 14.66
C ARG A 412 -9.54 -6.73 13.26
N TRP A 413 -8.25 -6.47 13.16
CA TRP A 413 -7.50 -6.41 11.90
C TRP A 413 -6.30 -7.34 11.92
N ALA A 414 -5.96 -7.89 10.76
CA ALA A 414 -4.69 -8.57 10.56
C ALA A 414 -4.13 -8.33 9.15
N GLY A 415 -2.80 -8.32 9.04
CA GLY A 415 -2.09 -8.28 7.77
C GLY A 415 -0.95 -9.29 7.78
N GLN A 416 -0.65 -9.87 6.62
CA GLN A 416 0.43 -10.85 6.49
C GLN A 416 1.64 -10.21 5.80
N LEU A 417 2.82 -10.40 6.40
CA LEU A 417 4.09 -9.86 5.89
C LEU A 417 4.73 -10.82 4.88
N PRO A 418 5.62 -10.33 4.00
CA PRO A 418 6.32 -11.16 3.00
C PRO A 418 7.08 -12.35 3.61
N ASP A 419 7.61 -12.22 4.83
CA ASP A 419 8.31 -13.29 5.56
C ASP A 419 7.36 -14.38 6.14
N GLY A 420 6.06 -14.29 5.85
CA GLY A 420 5.01 -15.18 6.34
C GLY A 420 4.60 -14.96 7.81
N SER A 421 5.23 -14.03 8.53
CA SER A 421 4.73 -13.57 9.83
C SER A 421 3.52 -12.65 9.64
N TRP A 422 2.82 -12.38 10.73
CA TRP A 422 1.59 -11.60 10.75
C TRP A 422 1.74 -10.37 11.62
N VAL A 423 0.89 -9.38 11.38
CA VAL A 423 0.61 -8.29 12.31
C VAL A 423 -0.88 -8.35 12.63
N VAL A 424 -1.22 -8.19 13.91
CA VAL A 424 -2.60 -8.13 14.38
C VAL A 424 -2.80 -6.83 15.14
N ALA A 425 -3.89 -6.14 14.84
CA ALA A 425 -4.35 -4.98 15.59
C ALA A 425 -5.73 -5.26 16.19
N LEU A 426 -5.85 -5.01 17.50
CA LEU A 426 -7.09 -5.11 18.25
C LEU A 426 -7.44 -3.73 18.80
N PHE A 427 -8.68 -3.29 18.62
CA PHE A 427 -9.14 -1.96 19.04
C PHE A 427 -10.35 -2.07 19.96
N ASN A 428 -10.53 -1.10 20.86
CA ASN A 428 -11.80 -0.91 21.56
C ASN A 428 -12.37 0.48 21.23
N ARG A 429 -13.40 0.51 20.39
CA ARG A 429 -14.08 1.74 19.98
C ARG A 429 -15.11 2.25 21.00
N ASN A 430 -15.31 1.54 22.12
CA ASN A 430 -16.30 1.92 23.14
C ASN A 430 -15.79 3.06 24.04
N ASP A 431 -16.63 4.06 24.31
CA ASP A 431 -16.24 5.26 25.06
C ASP A 431 -16.25 5.10 26.60
N SER A 432 -16.67 3.95 27.12
CA SER A 432 -16.96 3.79 28.57
C SER A 432 -16.61 2.43 29.18
N SER A 433 -16.52 1.38 28.36
CA SER A 433 -16.38 0.00 28.81
C SER A 433 -15.09 -0.62 28.30
N THR A 434 -14.38 -1.35 29.18
CA THR A 434 -13.30 -2.26 28.77
C THR A 434 -13.90 -3.42 27.98
N VAL A 435 -13.38 -3.66 26.76
CA VAL A 435 -13.85 -4.75 25.88
C VAL A 435 -12.70 -5.74 25.65
N THR A 436 -12.99 -7.04 25.77
CA THR A 436 -12.02 -8.07 25.35
C THR A 436 -12.15 -8.31 23.87
N LYS A 437 -11.05 -8.18 23.14
CA LYS A 437 -10.93 -8.55 21.72
C LYS A 437 -10.02 -9.76 21.57
N THR A 438 -10.34 -10.63 20.61
CA THR A 438 -9.65 -11.91 20.42
C THR A 438 -9.45 -12.20 18.92
N ILE A 439 -8.27 -12.70 18.58
CA ILE A 439 -7.96 -13.29 17.26
C ILE A 439 -7.37 -14.69 17.48
N SER A 440 -8.05 -15.70 16.93
CA SER A 440 -7.64 -17.11 16.95
C SER A 440 -6.61 -17.37 15.85
N PHE A 441 -5.48 -17.99 16.20
CA PHE A 441 -4.43 -18.26 15.22
C PHE A 441 -4.88 -19.29 14.18
N SER A 442 -5.56 -20.35 14.61
CA SER A 442 -6.08 -21.37 13.68
C SER A 442 -7.39 -20.95 13.00
N GLY A 443 -8.30 -20.35 13.76
CA GLY A 443 -9.63 -19.98 13.28
C GLY A 443 -9.61 -18.77 12.34
N ASP A 444 -8.93 -17.70 12.73
CA ASP A 444 -9.02 -16.42 12.02
C ASP A 444 -7.86 -16.23 11.04
N LEU A 445 -6.63 -16.65 11.41
CA LEU A 445 -5.40 -16.47 10.61
C LEU A 445 -4.96 -17.74 9.85
N GLY A 446 -5.54 -18.91 10.14
CA GLY A 446 -5.15 -20.19 9.53
C GLY A 446 -3.73 -20.68 9.86
N ILE A 447 -3.12 -20.14 10.92
CA ILE A 447 -1.84 -20.60 11.47
C ILE A 447 -2.06 -21.95 12.17
N SER A 448 -1.24 -22.94 11.81
CA SER A 448 -1.25 -24.26 12.45
C SER A 448 -0.32 -24.28 13.67
N GLY A 449 -0.79 -24.83 14.79
CA GLY A 449 0.01 -24.95 16.02
C GLY A 449 0.00 -23.68 16.86
N THR A 450 1.20 -23.21 17.24
CA THR A 450 1.38 -22.00 18.08
C THR A 450 2.16 -20.92 17.35
N ALA A 451 2.08 -19.69 17.84
CA ALA A 451 2.91 -18.58 17.39
C ALA A 451 3.47 -17.81 18.59
N THR A 452 4.59 -17.13 18.35
CA THR A 452 5.20 -16.19 19.31
C THR A 452 4.68 -14.79 19.01
N VAL A 453 4.22 -14.06 20.03
CA VAL A 453 3.64 -12.72 19.90
C VAL A 453 4.61 -11.68 20.44
N TYR A 454 4.84 -10.60 19.71
CA TYR A 454 5.67 -9.47 20.11
C TYR A 454 4.86 -8.18 20.11
N ASP A 455 4.74 -7.54 21.27
CA ASP A 455 4.02 -6.27 21.46
C ASP A 455 4.92 -5.09 21.05
N LEU A 456 4.47 -4.31 20.07
CA LEU A 456 5.29 -3.30 19.40
C LEU A 456 5.37 -1.97 20.16
N TRP A 457 4.55 -1.78 21.19
CA TRP A 457 4.61 -0.60 22.06
C TRP A 457 5.34 -0.90 23.37
N ASN A 458 5.11 -2.09 23.93
CA ASN A 458 5.73 -2.52 25.18
C ASN A 458 7.07 -3.24 24.99
N ALA A 459 7.46 -3.53 23.74
CA ALA A 459 8.65 -4.30 23.38
C ALA A 459 8.77 -5.67 24.08
N THR A 460 7.63 -6.30 24.40
CA THR A 460 7.58 -7.57 25.14
C THR A 460 7.26 -8.75 24.23
N THR A 461 7.89 -9.90 24.49
CA THR A 461 7.66 -11.16 23.77
C THR A 461 6.89 -12.15 24.64
N SER A 462 5.84 -12.76 24.10
CA SER A 462 5.07 -13.80 24.77
C SER A 462 5.78 -15.16 24.75
N THR A 463 5.36 -16.07 25.64
CA THR A 463 5.51 -17.51 25.37
C THR A 463 4.63 -17.92 24.18
N ALA A 464 4.81 -19.13 23.65
CA ALA A 464 4.01 -19.64 22.53
C ALA A 464 2.50 -19.64 22.84
N GLN A 465 1.70 -18.96 22.01
CA GLN A 465 0.24 -18.81 22.14
C GLN A 465 -0.50 -19.51 20.99
N THR A 466 -1.82 -19.71 21.15
CA THR A 466 -2.76 -20.14 20.09
C THR A 466 -3.76 -19.04 19.69
N GLN A 467 -3.74 -17.89 20.35
CA GLN A 467 -4.58 -16.73 20.10
C GLN A 467 -3.95 -15.47 20.72
N ILE A 468 -4.36 -14.29 20.28
CA ILE A 468 -4.26 -13.05 21.07
C ILE A 468 -5.62 -12.81 21.70
N SER A 469 -5.66 -12.45 22.99
CA SER A 469 -6.90 -12.10 23.68
C SER A 469 -6.62 -11.05 24.74
N THR A 470 -7.10 -9.83 24.52
CA THR A 470 -6.67 -8.65 25.28
C THR A 470 -7.89 -7.85 25.72
N ALA A 471 -7.97 -7.56 27.04
CA ALA A 471 -8.96 -6.66 27.61
C ALA A 471 -8.48 -5.22 27.45
N LEU A 472 -9.07 -4.50 26.50
CA LEU A 472 -8.70 -3.14 26.14
C LEU A 472 -9.61 -2.14 26.85
N SER A 473 -9.03 -1.17 27.56
CA SER A 473 -9.76 0.00 28.10
C SER A 473 -10.48 0.77 26.98
N PRO A 474 -11.43 1.68 27.30
CA PRO A 474 -11.97 2.61 26.33
C PRO A 474 -10.88 3.25 25.46
N HIS A 475 -11.13 3.31 24.15
CA HIS A 475 -10.26 3.88 23.10
C HIS A 475 -8.89 3.21 22.92
N ALA A 476 -8.50 2.28 23.79
CA ALA A 476 -7.22 1.60 23.73
C ALA A 476 -7.15 0.56 22.61
N SER A 477 -5.93 0.27 22.18
CA SER A 477 -5.63 -0.77 21.18
C SER A 477 -4.37 -1.54 21.54
N GLN A 478 -4.15 -2.63 20.82
CA GLN A 478 -2.89 -3.37 20.84
C GLN A 478 -2.48 -3.66 19.40
N LEU A 479 -1.20 -3.45 19.09
CA LEU A 479 -0.57 -3.83 17.82
C LEU A 479 0.60 -4.78 18.11
N VAL A 480 0.53 -5.98 17.54
CA VAL A 480 1.49 -7.06 17.79
C VAL A 480 1.95 -7.72 16.49
N ARG A 481 3.22 -8.11 16.43
CA ARG A 481 3.72 -9.06 15.42
C ARG A 481 3.54 -10.49 15.93
N VAL A 482 3.08 -11.39 15.07
CA VAL A 482 2.83 -12.81 15.36
C VAL A 482 3.67 -13.67 14.43
N VAL A 483 4.60 -14.44 14.99
CA VAL A 483 5.52 -15.30 14.23
C VAL A 483 5.12 -16.77 14.43
N PRO A 484 4.62 -17.47 13.39
CA PRO A 484 4.28 -18.89 13.49
C PRO A 484 5.48 -19.75 13.90
N ASN A 485 5.30 -20.60 14.91
CA ASN A 485 6.34 -21.48 15.43
C ASN A 485 6.38 -22.82 14.65
N GLY A 486 7.56 -23.41 14.48
CA GLY A 486 7.71 -24.75 13.92
C GLY A 486 7.33 -24.92 12.44
N ARG A 487 7.10 -23.82 11.71
CA ARG A 487 6.82 -23.81 10.27
C ARG A 487 8.00 -24.36 9.45
N THR A 488 7.71 -25.27 8.51
CA THR A 488 8.67 -25.79 7.52
C THR A 488 8.46 -25.21 6.12
N VAL A 489 7.33 -24.53 5.91
CA VAL A 489 6.96 -23.74 4.74
C VAL A 489 6.15 -22.53 5.24
N ASN A 490 6.11 -21.45 4.47
CA ASN A 490 5.19 -20.35 4.75
C ASN A 490 3.84 -20.61 4.07
N THR A 491 2.75 -20.28 4.75
CA THR A 491 1.38 -20.35 4.24
C THR A 491 0.80 -18.95 4.16
N TYR A 492 0.40 -18.51 2.96
CA TYR A 492 -0.12 -17.17 2.70
C TYR A 492 -1.62 -17.23 2.37
N GLN A 493 -2.47 -16.61 3.20
CA GLN A 493 -3.92 -16.75 3.12
C GLN A 493 -4.52 -15.80 2.06
N ALA A 494 -5.31 -16.34 1.13
CA ALA A 494 -5.93 -15.53 0.08
C ALA A 494 -6.90 -14.48 0.64
N ALA A 495 -7.59 -14.80 1.75
CA ALA A 495 -8.50 -13.89 2.45
C ALA A 495 -7.81 -12.65 3.08
N PHE A 496 -6.47 -12.61 3.13
CA PHE A 496 -5.70 -11.44 3.58
C PHE A 496 -4.76 -10.87 2.49
N ALA A 497 -4.76 -11.48 1.30
CA ALA A 497 -3.97 -11.03 0.14
C ALA A 497 -4.65 -9.85 -0.58
N ASN A 498 -3.98 -9.28 -1.58
CA ASN A 498 -4.61 -8.30 -2.47
C ASN A 498 -5.62 -8.98 -3.42
N TRP A 499 -6.74 -8.32 -3.71
CA TRP A 499 -7.74 -8.79 -4.67
C TRP A 499 -7.90 -7.78 -5.81
N GLY A 500 -8.05 -8.26 -7.03
CA GLY A 500 -8.24 -7.43 -8.22
C GLY A 500 -9.25 -8.02 -9.18
N GLY A 501 -9.77 -7.21 -10.11
CA GLY A 501 -10.58 -7.67 -11.25
C GLY A 501 -11.88 -8.40 -10.90
N GLY A 502 -12.45 -8.16 -9.71
CA GLY A 502 -13.67 -8.80 -9.22
C GLY A 502 -13.45 -10.05 -8.35
N ALA A 503 -12.21 -10.46 -8.08
CA ALA A 503 -11.92 -11.40 -6.99
C ALA A 503 -12.35 -10.79 -5.64
N MET A 504 -12.96 -11.59 -4.76
CA MET A 504 -13.44 -11.10 -3.46
C MET A 504 -13.49 -12.20 -2.40
N PHE A 505 -13.61 -11.78 -1.12
CA PHE A 505 -13.77 -12.69 0.01
C PHE A 505 -15.10 -13.46 -0.02
N ASN A 506 -15.05 -14.74 0.34
CA ASN A 506 -16.23 -15.53 0.69
C ASN A 506 -15.92 -16.60 1.75
N ASN A 507 -16.97 -17.10 2.41
CA ASN A 507 -16.91 -18.20 3.38
C ASN A 507 -18.14 -19.14 3.30
N ASN A 508 -18.95 -19.05 2.24
CA ASN A 508 -20.18 -19.83 2.04
C ASN A 508 -20.01 -21.35 1.79
N HIS A 509 -18.76 -21.84 1.71
CA HIS A 509 -18.45 -23.27 1.53
C HIS A 509 -17.50 -23.75 2.61
N THR A 510 -17.95 -24.69 3.46
CA THR A 510 -17.16 -25.18 4.60
C THR A 510 -15.85 -25.85 4.18
N GLY A 511 -14.90 -25.94 5.12
CA GLY A 511 -13.61 -26.62 4.92
C GLY A 511 -12.45 -25.71 4.48
N TYR A 512 -12.63 -24.39 4.43
CA TYR A 512 -11.53 -23.43 4.34
C TYR A 512 -10.69 -23.39 5.64
N ALA A 513 -9.49 -22.83 5.55
CA ALA A 513 -8.69 -22.38 6.70
C ALA A 513 -8.78 -20.85 6.83
N ALA A 514 -8.42 -20.30 8.01
CA ALA A 514 -8.57 -18.87 8.33
C ALA A 514 -10.04 -18.41 8.26
N MET A 515 -10.28 -17.09 8.25
CA MET A 515 -11.64 -16.52 8.19
C MET A 515 -12.45 -16.87 6.92
N GLY A 516 -11.79 -17.32 5.84
CA GLY A 516 -12.47 -17.68 4.59
C GLY A 516 -11.51 -17.91 3.42
N PHE A 517 -12.00 -17.66 2.21
CA PHE A 517 -11.29 -17.85 0.95
C PHE A 517 -11.60 -16.71 -0.03
N VAL A 518 -10.96 -16.72 -1.20
CA VAL A 518 -11.29 -15.84 -2.33
C VAL A 518 -12.02 -16.64 -3.40
N ASP A 519 -13.15 -16.12 -3.88
CA ASP A 519 -13.94 -16.72 -4.96
C ASP A 519 -13.83 -15.88 -6.24
N ASN A 520 -14.84 -15.96 -7.12
CA ASN A 520 -14.98 -15.14 -8.32
C ASN A 520 -13.86 -15.23 -9.36
N LEU A 521 -12.87 -16.12 -9.20
CA LEU A 521 -11.90 -16.52 -10.22
C LEU A 521 -12.58 -17.38 -11.30
N GLN A 522 -13.47 -16.76 -12.08
CA GLN A 522 -14.34 -17.41 -13.07
C GLN A 522 -14.51 -16.58 -14.35
N ALA A 523 -15.03 -17.19 -15.42
CA ALA A 523 -15.15 -16.55 -16.73
C ALA A 523 -15.98 -15.24 -16.76
N ALA A 524 -16.97 -15.09 -15.85
CA ALA A 524 -17.75 -13.86 -15.73
C ALA A 524 -16.93 -12.66 -15.23
N ASN A 525 -15.83 -12.94 -14.50
CA ASN A 525 -14.88 -11.95 -13.99
C ASN A 525 -13.50 -12.24 -14.58
N ALA A 526 -13.40 -12.37 -15.91
CA ALA A 526 -12.11 -12.51 -16.58
C ALA A 526 -11.27 -11.26 -16.33
N GLY A 527 -10.14 -11.43 -15.63
CA GLY A 527 -9.38 -10.35 -15.00
C GLY A 527 -9.22 -10.51 -13.49
N ALA A 528 -10.08 -11.30 -12.83
CA ALA A 528 -10.03 -11.54 -11.39
C ALA A 528 -8.68 -12.14 -10.96
N SER A 529 -8.07 -11.59 -9.91
CA SER A 529 -6.73 -11.97 -9.47
C SER A 529 -6.52 -11.86 -7.96
N VAL A 530 -5.60 -12.67 -7.44
CA VAL A 530 -5.09 -12.61 -6.06
C VAL A 530 -3.58 -12.45 -6.07
N THR A 531 -3.05 -11.42 -5.42
CA THR A 531 -1.59 -11.14 -5.36
C THR A 531 -1.07 -11.31 -3.94
N PHE A 532 -0.06 -12.16 -3.78
CA PHE A 532 0.62 -12.47 -2.52
C PHE A 532 2.02 -11.85 -2.52
N ALA A 533 2.41 -11.22 -1.40
CA ALA A 533 3.79 -10.80 -1.17
C ALA A 533 4.58 -11.92 -0.48
N VAL A 534 5.75 -12.27 -1.02
CA VAL A 534 6.57 -13.41 -0.56
C VAL A 534 8.04 -12.99 -0.55
N ASP A 535 8.67 -12.95 0.62
CA ASP A 535 10.10 -12.74 0.76
C ASP A 535 10.86 -14.05 0.51
N ALA A 536 11.75 -14.07 -0.48
CA ALA A 536 12.64 -15.19 -0.72
C ALA A 536 14.04 -14.85 -0.15
N PRO A 537 14.65 -15.70 0.70
CA PRO A 537 15.97 -15.45 1.25
C PRO A 537 17.05 -15.18 0.19
N THR A 538 16.93 -15.87 -0.96
CA THR A 538 17.87 -15.86 -2.08
C THR A 538 17.10 -15.96 -3.40
N ALA A 539 17.71 -15.58 -4.53
CA ALA A 539 17.12 -15.86 -5.84
C ALA A 539 17.17 -17.36 -6.15
N GLY A 540 16.08 -17.92 -6.69
CA GLY A 540 16.01 -19.35 -7.00
C GLY A 540 14.62 -19.86 -7.35
N THR A 541 14.52 -21.18 -7.54
CA THR A 541 13.25 -21.87 -7.78
C THR A 541 12.72 -22.47 -6.49
N TYR A 542 11.49 -22.09 -6.12
CA TYR A 542 10.80 -22.51 -4.91
C TYR A 542 9.59 -23.38 -5.26
N THR A 543 9.32 -24.39 -4.43
CA THR A 543 8.10 -25.19 -4.49
C THR A 543 6.94 -24.35 -3.97
N ILE A 544 5.88 -24.25 -4.77
CA ILE A 544 4.61 -23.61 -4.41
C ILE A 544 3.50 -24.65 -4.37
N THR A 545 2.56 -24.52 -3.43
CA THR A 545 1.33 -25.33 -3.42
C THR A 545 0.11 -24.43 -3.26
N TYR A 546 -0.87 -24.57 -4.14
CA TYR A 546 -2.13 -23.82 -4.11
C TYR A 546 -3.21 -24.69 -3.46
N ARG A 547 -3.84 -24.24 -2.38
CA ARG A 547 -5.04 -24.88 -1.81
C ARG A 547 -6.30 -24.22 -2.35
N TYR A 548 -7.14 -25.04 -2.98
CA TYR A 548 -8.30 -24.58 -3.73
C TYR A 548 -9.48 -25.56 -3.60
N ALA A 549 -10.67 -25.07 -3.95
CA ALA A 549 -11.81 -25.90 -4.29
C ALA A 549 -12.13 -25.71 -5.79
N ASN A 550 -12.55 -26.79 -6.45
CA ASN A 550 -13.10 -26.75 -7.81
C ASN A 550 -14.27 -27.73 -7.87
N GLY A 551 -15.48 -27.19 -7.77
CA GLY A 551 -16.75 -27.90 -7.92
C GLY A 551 -17.34 -27.83 -9.33
N SER A 552 -16.60 -27.36 -10.33
CA SER A 552 -17.13 -27.10 -11.69
C SER A 552 -17.42 -28.36 -12.52
N GLY A 553 -17.01 -29.55 -12.05
CA GLY A 553 -17.11 -30.81 -12.78
C GLY A 553 -16.07 -31.00 -13.89
N SER A 554 -15.12 -30.07 -14.04
CA SER A 554 -14.04 -30.12 -15.03
C SER A 554 -12.75 -29.48 -14.51
N THR A 555 -11.62 -29.73 -15.17
CA THR A 555 -10.35 -29.06 -14.84
C THR A 555 -10.45 -27.58 -15.19
N SER A 556 -10.26 -26.72 -14.19
CA SER A 556 -10.11 -25.28 -14.36
C SER A 556 -8.63 -24.93 -14.60
N THR A 557 -8.35 -23.73 -15.12
CA THR A 557 -6.98 -23.21 -15.23
C THR A 557 -6.91 -21.79 -14.67
N MET A 558 -5.75 -21.42 -14.14
CA MET A 558 -5.42 -20.03 -13.81
C MET A 558 -4.03 -19.71 -14.34
N THR A 559 -3.82 -18.46 -14.71
CA THR A 559 -2.50 -17.93 -15.07
C THR A 559 -1.78 -17.44 -13.83
N VAL A 560 -0.54 -17.89 -13.61
CA VAL A 560 0.29 -17.50 -12.47
C VAL A 560 1.58 -16.86 -12.95
N GLY A 561 1.90 -15.67 -12.46
CA GLY A 561 3.16 -14.96 -12.74
C GLY A 561 3.82 -14.43 -11.46
N VAL A 562 5.07 -14.00 -11.58
CA VAL A 562 5.79 -13.32 -10.48
C VAL A 562 6.40 -12.02 -10.98
N GLY A 563 6.16 -10.93 -10.24
CA GLY A 563 6.89 -9.68 -10.36
C GLY A 563 7.62 -9.30 -9.06
N ASP A 564 8.24 -8.13 -9.03
CA ASP A 564 8.82 -7.52 -7.84
C ASP A 564 8.26 -6.11 -7.56
N GLU A 565 8.71 -5.46 -6.48
CA GLU A 565 8.26 -4.10 -6.11
C GLU A 565 8.61 -3.03 -7.17
N PRO A 566 9.81 -3.02 -7.79
CA PRO A 566 10.10 -2.18 -8.95
C PRO A 566 9.21 -2.41 -10.17
N GLY A 567 8.60 -3.59 -10.33
CA GLY A 567 7.72 -3.94 -11.45
C GLY A 567 8.40 -4.79 -12.54
N ASN A 568 9.57 -5.36 -12.27
CA ASN A 568 10.21 -6.30 -13.18
C ASN A 568 9.42 -7.62 -13.24
N VAL A 569 9.42 -8.28 -14.39
CA VAL A 569 8.90 -9.64 -14.52
C VAL A 569 9.97 -10.62 -14.04
N VAL A 570 9.77 -11.20 -12.86
CA VAL A 570 10.65 -12.21 -12.26
C VAL A 570 10.38 -13.60 -12.85
N MET A 571 9.11 -13.92 -13.09
CA MET A 571 8.69 -15.15 -13.76
C MET A 571 7.57 -14.83 -14.75
N SER A 572 7.81 -15.10 -16.04
CA SER A 572 6.78 -14.98 -17.08
C SER A 572 5.54 -15.81 -16.73
N PRO A 573 4.32 -15.33 -16.98
CA PRO A 573 3.13 -16.03 -16.52
C PRO A 573 2.92 -17.39 -17.21
N VAL A 574 2.49 -18.38 -16.43
CA VAL A 574 2.26 -19.76 -16.86
C VAL A 574 0.86 -20.24 -16.46
N THR A 575 0.24 -21.06 -17.31
CA THR A 575 -1.05 -21.68 -16.99
C THR A 575 -0.87 -22.85 -16.02
N VAL A 576 -1.54 -22.79 -14.88
CA VAL A 576 -1.61 -23.85 -13.87
C VAL A 576 -2.97 -24.54 -13.94
N ASN A 577 -2.96 -25.87 -13.94
CA ASN A 577 -4.17 -26.69 -13.99
C ASN A 577 -4.70 -27.00 -12.58
N PHE A 578 -6.01 -26.84 -12.39
CA PHE A 578 -6.74 -27.09 -11.16
C PHE A 578 -7.84 -28.13 -11.41
N PRO A 579 -7.53 -29.44 -11.29
CA PRO A 579 -8.51 -30.52 -11.47
C PRO A 579 -9.82 -30.31 -10.70
N SER A 580 -10.95 -30.79 -11.24
CA SER A 580 -12.18 -30.87 -10.44
C SER A 580 -11.95 -31.88 -9.32
N LEU A 581 -12.26 -31.48 -8.09
CA LEU A 581 -12.12 -32.36 -6.92
C LEU A 581 -13.42 -33.11 -6.63
N ASP A 582 -14.54 -32.45 -6.92
CA ASP A 582 -15.90 -32.91 -6.77
C ASP A 582 -16.79 -32.09 -7.73
N THR A 583 -18.10 -32.30 -7.68
CA THR A 583 -19.14 -31.35 -8.10
C THR A 583 -19.59 -30.44 -6.94
N ALA A 584 -19.25 -30.77 -5.70
CA ALA A 584 -19.45 -29.91 -4.53
C ALA A 584 -18.26 -28.95 -4.31
N TRP A 585 -18.55 -27.69 -3.99
CA TRP A 585 -17.53 -26.67 -3.69
C TRP A 585 -16.94 -26.74 -2.26
N THR A 586 -17.42 -27.69 -1.43
CA THR A 586 -16.90 -27.95 -0.07
C THR A 586 -15.70 -28.90 -0.04
N THR A 587 -15.33 -29.48 -1.19
CA THR A 587 -14.17 -30.38 -1.29
C THR A 587 -12.93 -29.58 -1.66
N TRP A 588 -11.98 -29.51 -0.72
CA TRP A 588 -10.73 -28.76 -0.85
C TRP A 588 -9.54 -29.67 -1.07
N GLY A 589 -8.63 -29.25 -1.95
CA GLY A 589 -7.45 -30.01 -2.34
C GLY A 589 -6.29 -29.10 -2.71
N SER A 590 -5.22 -29.69 -3.22
CA SER A 590 -3.98 -28.96 -3.51
C SER A 590 -3.37 -29.34 -4.85
N VAL A 591 -2.79 -28.36 -5.53
CA VAL A 591 -1.90 -28.54 -6.69
C VAL A 591 -0.54 -27.97 -6.31
N THR A 592 0.52 -28.72 -6.58
CA THR A 592 1.91 -28.31 -6.32
C THR A 592 2.61 -28.04 -7.64
N GLY A 593 3.43 -26.98 -7.66
CA GLY A 593 4.27 -26.59 -8.79
C GLY A 593 5.53 -25.88 -8.31
N THR A 594 6.13 -25.08 -9.19
CA THR A 594 7.33 -24.30 -8.90
C THR A 594 7.18 -22.87 -9.36
N VAL A 595 7.71 -21.92 -8.59
CA VAL A 595 7.88 -20.51 -8.97
C VAL A 595 9.36 -20.14 -8.95
N THR A 596 9.76 -19.22 -9.81
CA THR A 596 11.09 -18.58 -9.71
C THR A 596 10.92 -17.24 -9.01
N LEU A 597 11.76 -16.98 -8.01
CA LEU A 597 11.75 -15.78 -7.18
C LEU A 597 13.14 -15.11 -7.23
N THR A 598 13.20 -13.77 -7.19
CA THR A 598 14.42 -13.02 -6.84
C THR A 598 14.62 -13.03 -5.33
N GLY A 599 15.82 -12.70 -4.84
CA GLY A 599 16.01 -12.50 -3.40
C GLY A 599 15.30 -11.22 -2.93
N GLY A 600 14.60 -11.28 -1.81
CA GLY A 600 13.76 -10.19 -1.28
C GLY A 600 12.27 -10.39 -1.59
N THR A 601 11.49 -9.30 -1.54
CA THR A 601 10.04 -9.35 -1.77
C THR A 601 9.68 -9.59 -3.24
N ASN A 602 8.88 -10.63 -3.47
CA ASN A 602 8.28 -10.98 -4.75
C ASN A 602 6.76 -10.85 -4.65
N LEU A 603 6.10 -10.53 -5.77
CA LEU A 603 4.65 -10.45 -5.91
C LEU A 603 4.17 -11.62 -6.77
N ILE A 604 3.61 -12.64 -6.15
CA ILE A 604 3.05 -13.82 -6.83
C ILE A 604 1.57 -13.59 -7.09
N THR A 605 1.16 -13.51 -8.36
CA THR A 605 -0.25 -13.28 -8.74
C THR A 605 -0.85 -14.55 -9.34
N VAL A 606 -2.01 -14.97 -8.83
CA VAL A 606 -2.87 -16.01 -9.40
C VAL A 606 -4.08 -15.34 -10.04
N ALA A 607 -4.27 -15.47 -11.34
CA ALA A 607 -5.28 -14.74 -12.10
C ALA A 607 -6.13 -15.62 -13.02
N ARG A 608 -7.40 -15.25 -13.17
CA ARG A 608 -8.33 -15.81 -14.15
C ARG A 608 -8.30 -14.96 -15.44
N THR A 609 -7.45 -15.31 -16.40
CA THR A 609 -7.39 -14.57 -17.68
C THR A 609 -8.57 -14.94 -18.59
N SER A 610 -8.76 -14.21 -19.70
CA SER A 610 -9.74 -14.57 -20.74
C SER A 610 -9.41 -15.88 -21.47
N THR A 611 -8.13 -16.30 -21.47
CA THR A 611 -7.65 -17.57 -22.04
C THR A 611 -7.80 -18.77 -21.10
N ASP A 612 -8.08 -18.54 -19.82
CA ASP A 612 -8.26 -19.60 -18.83
C ASP A 612 -9.63 -20.30 -18.92
N ALA A 613 -9.72 -21.51 -18.36
CA ALA A 613 -10.94 -22.34 -18.34
C ALA A 613 -11.50 -22.53 -16.92
N GLY A 614 -12.82 -22.78 -16.82
CA GLY A 614 -13.49 -23.10 -15.56
C GLY A 614 -13.45 -21.99 -14.50
N ALA A 615 -13.47 -22.39 -13.23
CA ALA A 615 -13.39 -21.54 -12.05
C ALA A 615 -12.73 -22.25 -10.84
N ILE A 616 -12.19 -21.51 -9.89
CA ILE A 616 -11.76 -22.03 -8.58
C ILE A 616 -12.15 -21.09 -7.44
N ASN A 617 -12.20 -21.63 -6.22
CA ASN A 617 -12.06 -20.83 -5.00
C ASN A 617 -10.65 -21.06 -4.44
N LEU A 618 -9.91 -19.99 -4.13
CA LEU A 618 -8.53 -20.05 -3.64
C LEU A 618 -8.50 -19.73 -2.15
N ASN A 619 -7.98 -20.64 -1.32
CA ASN A 619 -7.90 -20.43 0.13
C ASN A 619 -6.52 -19.95 0.58
N TYR A 620 -5.44 -20.60 0.13
CA TYR A 620 -4.07 -20.15 0.40
C TYR A 620 -3.06 -20.67 -0.62
N ILE A 621 -1.87 -20.07 -0.64
CA ILE A 621 -0.67 -20.69 -1.20
C ILE A 621 0.29 -21.10 -0.07
N THR A 622 1.13 -22.09 -0.29
CA THR A 622 2.34 -22.32 0.53
C THR A 622 3.59 -22.21 -0.34
N VAL A 623 4.68 -21.70 0.23
CA VAL A 623 5.98 -21.56 -0.43
C VAL A 623 7.06 -22.10 0.52
N ASN A 624 8.04 -22.84 0.00
CA ASN A 624 9.15 -23.37 0.79
C ASN A 624 10.31 -22.36 0.96
N ASN A 625 10.00 -21.08 1.17
CA ASN A 625 10.92 -19.97 1.33
C ASN A 625 11.44 -19.78 2.77
N MET A 626 11.54 -20.85 3.56
CA MET A 626 12.11 -20.76 4.90
C MET A 626 13.60 -20.38 4.83
N PRO A 627 14.06 -19.39 5.61
CA PRO A 627 15.48 -19.05 5.65
C PRO A 627 16.31 -20.18 6.27
N SER A 628 17.61 -20.18 5.95
CA SER A 628 18.62 -20.98 6.64
C SER A 628 19.34 -20.12 7.67
N THR A 629 19.90 -20.73 8.71
CA THR A 629 20.69 -20.01 9.73
C THR A 629 21.87 -19.28 9.06
N PRO A 630 22.09 -17.99 9.33
CA PRO A 630 23.17 -17.22 8.70
C PRO A 630 24.54 -17.71 9.15
N THR A 631 25.56 -17.54 8.30
CA THR A 631 26.96 -17.88 8.64
C THR A 631 27.90 -16.78 8.16
N ILE A 632 28.74 -16.27 9.06
CA ILE A 632 29.75 -15.26 8.74
C ILE A 632 31.06 -15.98 8.39
N SER A 633 31.59 -15.72 7.21
CA SER A 633 32.85 -16.30 6.71
C SER A 633 34.07 -15.40 6.98
N SER A 634 33.89 -14.08 6.99
CA SER A 634 34.97 -13.11 7.24
C SER A 634 34.45 -11.72 7.63
N ILE A 635 35.36 -10.89 8.14
CA ILE A 635 35.17 -9.47 8.46
C ILE A 635 36.29 -8.66 7.79
N SER A 636 35.98 -7.49 7.25
CA SER A 636 36.89 -6.71 6.38
C SER A 636 38.09 -6.09 7.11
N ALA A 637 38.00 -5.94 8.42
CA ALA A 637 39.05 -5.44 9.28
C ALA A 637 39.05 -6.20 10.61
N SER A 638 40.24 -6.49 11.16
CA SER A 638 40.38 -7.06 12.51
C SER A 638 40.33 -5.99 13.61
N SER A 639 40.48 -4.71 13.24
CA SER A 639 40.36 -3.58 14.17
C SER A 639 39.81 -2.34 13.46
N ALA A 640 38.98 -1.56 14.16
CA ALA A 640 38.36 -0.33 13.64
C ALA A 640 37.98 0.61 14.80
N ALA A 641 38.01 1.92 14.55
CA ALA A 641 37.55 2.94 15.50
C ALA A 641 36.02 3.17 15.39
N ALA A 642 35.43 3.88 16.36
CA ALA A 642 34.08 4.44 16.22
C ALA A 642 33.94 5.25 14.91
N GLY A 643 32.78 5.17 14.25
CA GLY A 643 32.51 5.83 12.96
C GLY A 643 33.18 5.19 11.74
N ALA A 644 34.00 4.15 11.90
CA ALA A 644 34.60 3.43 10.77
C ALA A 644 33.61 2.40 10.17
N LYS A 645 33.63 2.25 8.83
CA LYS A 645 32.80 1.26 8.13
C LYS A 645 33.48 -0.10 8.10
N VAL A 646 32.74 -1.15 8.48
CA VAL A 646 33.19 -2.53 8.53
C VAL A 646 32.20 -3.41 7.78
N THR A 647 32.72 -4.36 6.99
CA THR A 647 31.91 -5.28 6.19
C THR A 647 32.11 -6.71 6.67
N ILE A 648 31.03 -7.42 6.96
CA ILE A 648 31.02 -8.87 7.18
C ILE A 648 30.56 -9.58 5.91
N THR A 649 31.23 -10.67 5.53
CA THR A 649 30.92 -11.48 4.34
C THR A 649 30.53 -12.89 4.79
N GLY A 650 29.53 -13.50 4.16
CA GLY A 650 29.00 -14.80 4.56
C GLY A 650 27.91 -15.32 3.63
N THR A 651 26.95 -16.06 4.19
CA THR A 651 25.81 -16.63 3.46
C THR A 651 24.54 -16.65 4.32
N HIS A 652 23.37 -16.64 3.66
CA HIS A 652 22.04 -16.70 4.30
C HIS A 652 21.71 -15.49 5.17
N PHE A 653 22.34 -14.34 4.92
CA PHE A 653 21.97 -13.08 5.55
C PHE A 653 20.63 -12.55 5.04
N GLY A 654 20.08 -13.11 3.95
CA GLY A 654 18.90 -12.61 3.25
C GLY A 654 19.21 -11.42 2.36
N ALA A 655 18.55 -11.33 1.20
CA ALA A 655 18.81 -10.28 0.22
C ALA A 655 18.62 -8.84 0.75
N THR A 656 17.73 -8.65 1.72
CA THR A 656 17.46 -7.37 2.39
C THR A 656 17.39 -7.56 3.90
N GLN A 657 17.53 -6.46 4.65
CA GLN A 657 17.43 -6.49 6.11
C GLN A 657 16.06 -7.01 6.57
N ALA A 658 14.94 -6.38 6.19
CA ALA A 658 13.57 -6.92 6.32
C ALA A 658 13.28 -7.74 7.61
N GLY A 659 13.54 -7.16 8.79
CA GLY A 659 13.31 -7.81 10.09
C GLY A 659 14.41 -8.77 10.57
N ARG A 660 15.46 -8.98 9.77
CA ARG A 660 16.77 -9.52 10.14
C ARG A 660 17.64 -8.39 10.67
N TYR A 661 18.70 -8.70 11.41
CA TYR A 661 19.53 -7.68 12.04
C TYR A 661 20.96 -8.16 12.32
N VAL A 662 21.88 -7.22 12.50
CA VAL A 662 23.24 -7.47 12.97
C VAL A 662 23.31 -7.05 14.42
N THR A 663 23.63 -7.97 15.33
CA THR A 663 23.96 -7.59 16.70
C THR A 663 25.45 -7.33 16.79
N PHE A 664 25.82 -6.08 17.02
CA PHE A 664 27.14 -5.65 17.43
C PHE A 664 27.15 -5.52 18.96
N SER A 665 28.14 -6.09 19.65
CA SER A 665 28.20 -6.11 21.11
C SER A 665 29.60 -5.80 21.62
N ASP A 666 29.73 -4.81 22.50
CA ASP A 666 30.96 -4.41 23.18
C ASP A 666 30.68 -4.13 24.67
N ASN A 667 31.51 -4.67 25.57
CA ASN A 667 31.38 -4.54 27.03
C ASN A 667 29.97 -4.78 27.62
N GLY A 668 29.10 -5.52 26.94
CA GLY A 668 27.71 -5.80 27.36
C GLY A 668 26.67 -4.78 26.87
N ILE A 669 27.10 -3.73 26.16
CA ILE A 669 26.23 -2.86 25.36
C ILE A 669 25.98 -3.56 24.01
N ASN A 670 24.76 -3.49 23.50
CA ASN A 670 24.36 -4.11 22.24
C ASN A 670 23.72 -3.07 21.31
N TRP A 671 24.08 -3.15 20.03
CA TRP A 671 23.58 -2.33 18.94
C TRP A 671 23.06 -3.23 17.81
N GLY A 672 22.03 -2.79 17.09
CA GLY A 672 21.38 -3.52 16.01
C GLY A 672 20.55 -4.72 16.48
N ALA A 673 19.93 -4.63 17.65
CA ALA A 673 19.01 -5.64 18.19
C ALA A 673 17.55 -5.24 17.92
N PRO A 674 16.54 -6.12 18.05
CA PRO A 674 15.13 -5.75 17.85
C PRO A 674 14.60 -4.70 18.86
N VAL A 675 15.40 -4.34 19.87
CA VAL A 675 15.28 -3.10 20.63
C VAL A 675 16.67 -2.45 20.66
N ASP A 676 16.86 -1.44 19.82
CA ASP A 676 18.08 -0.63 19.83
C ASP A 676 18.01 0.38 20.97
N GLN A 677 18.74 0.09 22.06
CA GLN A 677 18.98 1.09 23.10
C GLN A 677 19.93 2.20 22.60
N ALA A 678 20.71 1.92 21.56
CA ALA A 678 21.67 2.85 20.98
C ALA A 678 21.68 2.72 19.44
N LEU A 679 21.84 3.86 18.74
CA LEU A 679 21.71 3.92 17.28
C LEU A 679 22.73 3.02 16.57
N PHE A 680 22.27 2.18 15.65
CA PHE A 680 23.13 1.33 14.82
C PHE A 680 22.90 1.56 13.33
N THR A 681 23.97 1.90 12.61
CA THR A 681 23.89 2.24 11.19
C THR A 681 24.34 1.07 10.31
N ILE A 682 23.38 0.45 9.64
CA ILE A 682 23.63 -0.45 8.50
C ILE A 682 23.83 0.40 7.25
N ASP A 683 25.02 0.32 6.64
CA ASP A 683 25.37 1.04 5.40
C ASP A 683 24.87 0.32 4.14
N SER A 684 24.91 -1.01 4.14
CA SER A 684 24.45 -1.84 3.01
C SER A 684 24.15 -3.27 3.46
N TRP A 685 23.15 -3.91 2.86
CA TRP A 685 22.78 -5.30 3.15
C TRP A 685 22.61 -6.11 1.86
N SER A 686 23.01 -7.38 1.89
CA SER A 686 22.79 -8.40 0.86
C SER A 686 22.91 -9.80 1.48
N ASP A 687 22.50 -10.86 0.79
CA ASP A 687 22.54 -12.23 1.35
C ASP A 687 23.94 -12.71 1.74
N THR A 688 24.98 -12.13 1.14
CA THR A 688 26.37 -12.55 1.33
C THR A 688 27.27 -11.47 1.92
N SER A 689 26.79 -10.24 2.10
CA SER A 689 27.61 -9.11 2.57
C SER A 689 26.76 -8.05 3.28
N ILE A 690 27.20 -7.64 4.47
CA ILE A 690 26.60 -6.52 5.23
C ILE A 690 27.72 -5.55 5.60
N THR A 691 27.53 -4.27 5.31
CA THR A 691 28.41 -3.19 5.77
C THR A 691 27.65 -2.40 6.82
N PHE A 692 28.33 -2.08 7.92
CA PHE A 692 27.81 -1.25 9.00
C PHE A 692 28.90 -0.29 9.50
N THR A 693 28.46 0.79 10.14
CA THR A 693 29.36 1.74 10.78
C THR A 693 29.53 1.35 12.25
N VAL A 694 30.76 1.25 12.72
CA VAL A 694 31.07 0.96 14.14
C VAL A 694 30.46 2.06 15.01
N PRO A 695 29.70 1.73 16.08
CA PRO A 695 28.89 2.71 16.79
C PRO A 695 29.70 3.92 17.30
N GLU A 696 29.14 5.10 17.12
CA GLU A 696 29.64 6.33 17.73
C GLU A 696 29.05 6.54 19.14
N PRO A 697 29.74 7.28 20.03
CA PRO A 697 29.24 7.58 21.37
C PRO A 697 27.87 8.26 21.32
N SER A 698 26.88 7.68 21.97
CA SER A 698 25.48 8.13 21.92
C SER A 698 24.77 7.97 23.28
N GLY A 699 23.54 8.50 23.37
CA GLY A 699 22.74 8.49 24.61
C GLY A 699 23.08 9.62 25.59
N PRO A 700 22.34 9.72 26.71
CA PRO A 700 22.56 10.76 27.73
C PRO A 700 24.00 10.73 28.28
N GLY A 701 24.79 11.74 27.94
CA GLY A 701 26.19 11.81 28.37
C GLY A 701 27.13 10.84 27.67
N ASN A 702 26.77 10.36 26.47
CA ASN A 702 27.56 9.43 25.65
C ASN A 702 27.78 8.05 26.30
N GLU A 703 26.79 7.57 27.09
CA GLU A 703 26.87 6.28 27.79
C GLU A 703 26.94 5.05 26.86
N TRP A 704 26.46 5.16 25.61
CA TRP A 704 26.53 4.11 24.60
C TRP A 704 27.72 4.34 23.66
N ALA A 705 28.93 4.16 24.18
CA ALA A 705 30.18 4.26 23.43
C ALA A 705 30.89 2.89 23.35
N VAL A 706 31.49 2.59 22.20
CA VAL A 706 32.49 1.52 22.09
C VAL A 706 33.78 1.93 22.80
N ALA A 707 34.47 0.97 23.42
CA ALA A 707 35.62 1.25 24.27
C ALA A 707 36.95 0.89 23.58
N ALA A 708 37.82 1.87 23.35
CA ALA A 708 39.12 1.65 22.72
C ALA A 708 39.95 0.56 23.45
N GLY A 709 40.49 -0.39 22.68
CA GLY A 709 41.25 -1.54 23.16
C GLY A 709 40.42 -2.78 23.55
N THR A 710 39.09 -2.75 23.49
CA THR A 710 38.25 -3.93 23.72
C THR A 710 38.10 -4.81 22.48
N THR A 711 37.41 -5.93 22.62
CA THR A 711 37.03 -6.81 21.50
C THR A 711 35.52 -6.90 21.44
N ALA A 712 34.94 -6.21 20.47
CA ALA A 712 33.53 -6.35 20.13
C ALA A 712 33.26 -7.68 19.42
N THR A 713 32.00 -8.10 19.44
CA THR A 713 31.50 -9.27 18.72
C THR A 713 30.38 -8.89 17.78
N VAL A 714 30.31 -9.56 16.64
CA VAL A 714 29.33 -9.29 15.57
C VAL A 714 28.65 -10.59 15.18
N THR A 715 27.32 -10.61 15.18
CA THR A 715 26.49 -11.71 14.67
C THR A 715 25.40 -11.19 13.74
N VAL A 716 24.92 -12.04 12.83
CA VAL A 716 23.72 -11.81 12.02
C VAL A 716 22.61 -12.70 12.57
N THR A 717 21.39 -12.18 12.72
CA THR A 717 20.22 -12.99 13.11
C THR A 717 19.11 -12.87 12.07
N ASN A 718 18.55 -14.01 11.67
CA ASN A 718 17.31 -14.12 10.90
C ASN A 718 16.33 -15.07 11.62
N SER A 719 15.14 -15.31 11.05
CA SER A 719 14.12 -16.16 11.69
C SER A 719 14.45 -17.67 11.76
N ALA A 720 15.57 -18.11 11.19
CA ALA A 720 16.14 -19.46 11.36
C ALA A 720 17.31 -19.50 12.37
N GLY A 721 17.68 -18.37 12.99
CA GLY A 721 18.65 -18.30 14.08
C GLY A 721 19.72 -17.23 13.90
N THR A 722 20.66 -17.24 14.84
CA THR A 722 21.84 -16.36 14.89
C THR A 722 23.07 -17.08 14.32
N SER A 723 23.94 -16.32 13.65
CA SER A 723 25.18 -16.83 13.06
C SER A 723 26.23 -17.23 14.08
N ASN A 724 27.31 -17.86 13.59
CA ASN A 724 28.59 -17.78 14.30
C ASN A 724 28.99 -16.31 14.51
N SER A 725 29.67 -16.04 15.63
CA SER A 725 30.20 -14.73 15.95
C SER A 725 31.58 -14.51 15.30
N VAL A 726 31.85 -13.26 14.92
CA VAL A 726 33.19 -12.77 14.56
C VAL A 726 33.59 -11.61 15.47
N SER A 727 34.91 -11.42 15.67
CA SER A 727 35.45 -10.43 16.58
C SER A 727 36.06 -9.23 15.85
N LEU A 728 35.96 -8.05 16.47
CA LEU A 728 36.54 -6.79 16.00
C LEU A 728 37.21 -6.08 17.19
N THR A 729 38.49 -5.74 17.09
CA THR A 729 39.18 -4.95 18.13
C THR A 729 38.88 -3.46 17.96
N ILE A 730 38.32 -2.81 18.98
CA ILE A 730 38.06 -1.36 18.93
C ILE A 730 39.40 -0.62 19.02
N ALA A 731 39.66 0.28 18.07
CA ALA A 731 40.93 1.01 17.94
C ALA A 731 41.02 2.25 18.85
#